data_AF-A0AAE1J3V9-F1
#
_entry.id   AF-A0AAE1J3V9-F1
#
_cell.length_a   1.000
_cell.length_b   1.000
_cell.length_c   1.000
_cell.angle_alpha   90.00
_cell.angle_beta   90.00
_cell.angle_gamma   90.00
#
_symmetry.space_group_name_H-M   'P 1'
#
loop_
_entity.id
_entity.type
_entity.pdbx_description
1 polymer ?
#
loop_
_entity_poly.entity_id
_entity_poly.type
_entity_poly.pdbx_seq_one_letter_code
_entity_poly.pdbx_strand_id
1 'polypeptide(L)'
;MLRMSILNVDKMDIPCNKSAGATERISAPDTEYANDNAIIKTPAQKLASCGDDIHVRREILIRARSLKRPEHVFELSSLGEHIDSVAASATRSPPMRAFKSCVWLLSAIGAAASSCDPTAGVESLVKRRLPHHVDSFEFVLEPVQGSGLTNDSYAVSSTKNGKIRIEGTTTSALLSGLHKYLSSEANVDIWWYVGSQLDQAPKRLPQLKSPLKGTSVVPYRYHWNTVTTSYTSAFWTWEDWETQLDWMALRGINLALAWIGVEKIFIEVFTEIGLNADEINSFISGPAFLAWNHFGNIQGSWGGSMPQSWVDSQFDLQLKILDRMEELGITPILPAFPGFVPRNISRVFPDISLSTSPLWSNFPTELSGDTYINPFDPRFAQLQKLFIGKQQELYGNVTNFWTLDQFNENLPLSGDLGYLQNVSHNTWTALKAADPDAVWVMQAWLFSSDSAFWTNDRIESFLGGIPVNSDMLLLDLFAESAPQWLRTNSFYGKPWVWCELHDYGGNMGLYGQIENITINSMDAVRNSSSLVGFGLTMEGQEGNEIMYDLLLDQAWSPKPIDTETYFHDWVSARYGTKNVKSLYTGWELLRPTVFNNTNLTVTAVPKSILELVPSISGLLGRTGHHATAITYNPAVMVEAWTELFKAGLQDIRLFANPAYQYDLVDWTRQVLVNSFDGLYKDLVDAYTSSASSSIIKSRGAKLIALLKTLDAVLATNVHFQLTPWINEARASSPSTANFLEYNARNQITLWGPQGNIEDYASKQWAGLVGTYYVERWQQFINYLAATKPANYNQTAFHTKLLAWETQWGQQTSTKKAASTGSSDVRSVLDTTIKTWGSLFKL
;
A
#
# COMPACT_ATOMS: atom_id res chain seq x y z
N MET A 1 -20.06 27.99 2.73
CA MET A 1 -20.27 28.00 1.26
C MET A 1 -18.95 28.36 0.59
N LEU A 2 -18.22 27.38 0.05
CA LEU A 2 -17.12 27.62 -0.88
C LEU A 2 -17.44 26.89 -2.20
N ARG A 3 -17.00 27.45 -3.33
CA ARG A 3 -17.03 26.77 -4.63
C ARG A 3 -15.64 26.23 -4.94
N MET A 4 -15.44 24.92 -4.82
CA MET A 4 -14.32 24.28 -5.52
C MET A 4 -14.53 24.51 -7.02
N SER A 5 -13.52 25.10 -7.66
CA SER A 5 -13.57 25.44 -9.09
C SER A 5 -12.57 24.54 -9.81
N ILE A 6 -12.98 23.30 -10.07
CA ILE A 6 -12.23 22.38 -10.93
C ILE A 6 -12.28 22.96 -12.34
N LEU A 7 -11.16 23.52 -12.80
CA LEU A 7 -11.03 24.03 -14.15
C LEU A 7 -10.85 22.86 -15.11
N ASN A 8 -11.93 22.50 -15.81
CA ASN A 8 -11.84 21.65 -16.99
C ASN A 8 -10.83 22.23 -17.98
N VAL A 9 -9.93 21.41 -18.51
CA VAL A 9 -9.07 21.77 -19.64
C VAL A 9 -9.95 22.00 -20.87
N ASP A 10 -9.67 23.06 -21.62
CA ASP A 10 -10.54 23.54 -22.69
C ASP A 10 -10.85 22.50 -23.77
N LYS A 11 -12.14 22.27 -24.04
CA LYS A 11 -12.59 21.59 -25.26
C LYS A 11 -12.45 22.55 -26.43
N MET A 12 -11.45 22.32 -27.30
CA MET A 12 -11.44 22.97 -28.61
C MET A 12 -12.57 22.43 -29.50
N ASP A 13 -13.46 23.31 -29.93
CA ASP A 13 -14.47 23.01 -30.94
C ASP A 13 -13.82 22.65 -32.29
N ILE A 14 -14.12 21.45 -32.81
CA ILE A 14 -13.78 21.05 -34.18
C ILE A 14 -15.07 21.10 -35.02
N PRO A 15 -15.25 22.13 -35.88
CA PRO A 15 -16.44 22.22 -36.73
C PRO A 15 -16.39 21.17 -37.85
N CYS A 16 -17.41 20.31 -37.91
CA CYS A 16 -17.61 19.39 -39.03
C CYS A 16 -17.76 20.15 -40.37
N ASN A 17 -17.10 19.67 -41.44
CA ASN A 17 -17.44 20.08 -42.80
C ASN A 17 -17.28 18.93 -43.80
N LYS A 18 -18.06 18.93 -44.88
CA LYS A 18 -18.23 17.78 -45.80
C LYS A 18 -17.72 18.03 -47.21
N SER A 19 -16.81 17.17 -47.69
CA SER A 19 -16.64 16.75 -49.10
C SER A 19 -15.59 15.63 -49.13
N ALA A 20 -15.78 14.42 -49.67
CA ALA A 20 -16.32 13.97 -50.96
C ALA A 20 -15.32 14.13 -52.12
N GLY A 21 -14.67 13.04 -52.55
CA GLY A 21 -13.79 13.02 -53.73
C GLY A 21 -12.98 11.72 -53.95
N ALA A 22 -13.34 10.97 -55.00
CA ALA A 22 -12.53 10.06 -55.83
C ALA A 22 -11.39 9.18 -55.24
N THR A 23 -11.65 7.88 -55.27
CA THR A 23 -10.78 6.78 -55.76
C THR A 23 -9.42 7.09 -56.40
N GLU A 24 -8.41 6.26 -56.07
CA GLU A 24 -7.67 5.48 -57.10
C GLU A 24 -7.07 4.17 -56.54
N ARG A 25 -6.64 3.27 -57.44
CA ARG A 25 -5.93 2.00 -57.15
C ARG A 25 -4.50 2.08 -57.74
N ILE A 26 -3.75 0.96 -57.71
CA ILE A 26 -2.42 0.68 -58.33
C ILE A 26 -1.26 0.94 -57.35
N SER A 27 -0.23 0.08 -57.23
CA SER A 27 -0.11 -1.39 -57.41
C SER A 27 1.19 -1.88 -56.73
N ALA A 28 1.32 -3.18 -56.46
CA ALA A 28 2.64 -3.81 -56.28
C ALA A 28 3.40 -3.88 -57.64
N PRO A 29 4.70 -4.21 -57.64
CA PRO A 29 5.05 -5.60 -57.95
C PRO A 29 6.19 -6.20 -57.09
N ASP A 30 6.32 -7.52 -57.16
CA ASP A 30 7.27 -8.37 -56.46
C ASP A 30 8.67 -8.42 -57.10
N THR A 31 9.68 -8.96 -56.40
CA THR A 31 10.47 -10.12 -56.90
C THR A 31 11.38 -10.73 -55.82
N GLU A 32 11.62 -12.04 -55.93
CA GLU A 32 12.44 -12.87 -55.01
C GLU A 32 13.88 -13.08 -55.52
N TYR A 33 14.79 -13.52 -54.63
CA TYR A 33 15.90 -14.51 -54.79
C TYR A 33 16.59 -14.59 -53.40
N ALA A 34 16.74 -15.71 -52.68
CA ALA A 34 17.30 -17.03 -52.97
C ALA A 34 18.80 -16.99 -53.37
N ASN A 35 19.74 -17.78 -52.83
CA ASN A 35 19.60 -18.92 -51.89
C ASN A 35 20.93 -19.27 -51.15
N ASP A 36 20.81 -20.12 -50.11
CA ASP A 36 21.71 -21.22 -49.70
C ASP A 36 23.09 -21.07 -49.00
N ASN A 37 23.25 -22.01 -48.03
CA ASN A 37 24.47 -22.69 -47.52
C ASN A 37 25.56 -21.93 -46.73
N ALA A 38 26.23 -22.47 -45.69
CA ALA A 38 26.02 -23.48 -44.62
C ALA A 38 27.40 -24.05 -44.14
N ILE A 39 27.38 -24.93 -43.12
CA ILE A 39 28.39 -25.98 -42.77
C ILE A 39 29.37 -25.74 -41.58
N ILE A 40 28.97 -26.31 -40.43
CA ILE A 40 29.71 -27.16 -39.45
C ILE A 40 31.10 -26.72 -38.89
N LYS A 41 31.20 -26.57 -37.55
CA LYS A 41 32.06 -27.43 -36.66
C LYS A 41 31.98 -27.11 -35.15
N THR A 42 31.48 -28.06 -34.37
CA THR A 42 31.94 -28.36 -33.00
C THR A 42 33.11 -29.37 -33.05
N PRO A 43 33.90 -29.53 -31.98
CA PRO A 43 33.60 -30.62 -31.02
C PRO A 43 33.86 -30.23 -29.54
N ALA A 44 33.53 -31.13 -28.61
CA ALA A 44 33.77 -30.99 -27.17
C ALA A 44 34.67 -32.12 -26.62
N GLN A 45 35.31 -31.94 -25.46
CA GLN A 45 35.16 -32.82 -24.26
C GLN A 45 36.16 -32.56 -23.10
N LYS A 46 35.59 -32.52 -21.87
CA LYS A 46 36.01 -33.19 -20.61
C LYS A 46 37.18 -32.69 -19.72
N LEU A 47 37.06 -33.15 -18.47
CA LEU A 47 37.98 -33.22 -17.31
C LEU A 47 38.06 -31.98 -16.39
N ALA A 48 38.27 -32.13 -15.06
CA ALA A 48 37.38 -32.67 -14.01
C ALA A 48 38.11 -32.82 -12.65
N SER A 49 37.54 -32.23 -11.57
CA SER A 49 37.83 -32.50 -10.13
C SER A 49 36.83 -31.65 -9.31
N CYS A 50 35.99 -32.14 -8.38
CA CYS A 50 36.18 -32.98 -7.15
C CYS A 50 36.49 -32.14 -5.88
N GLY A 51 35.82 -32.46 -4.76
CA GLY A 51 35.65 -31.62 -3.56
C GLY A 51 34.21 -31.06 -3.49
N ASP A 52 33.22 -31.64 -2.80
CA ASP A 52 33.14 -32.26 -1.44
C ASP A 52 33.26 -31.20 -0.31
N ASP A 53 32.38 -31.11 0.69
CA ASP A 53 31.08 -31.76 1.01
C ASP A 53 30.39 -30.94 2.14
N ILE A 54 29.18 -31.35 2.61
CA ILE A 54 28.51 -30.95 3.89
C ILE A 54 27.85 -29.53 3.85
N HIS A 55 26.59 -29.31 4.26
CA HIS A 55 25.63 -30.12 5.04
C HIS A 55 24.18 -30.05 4.50
N VAL A 56 23.28 -30.88 5.06
CA VAL A 56 21.87 -31.04 4.62
C VAL A 56 20.95 -31.07 5.84
N ARG A 57 19.78 -30.39 5.81
CA ARG A 57 18.42 -30.92 6.16
C ARG A 57 17.39 -29.83 6.49
N ARG A 58 16.11 -30.21 6.28
CA ARG A 58 14.84 -29.48 6.42
C ARG A 58 14.53 -28.60 5.19
N GLU A 59 13.31 -28.57 4.64
CA GLU A 59 12.02 -29.11 5.12
C GLU A 59 11.29 -30.02 4.11
N ILE A 60 10.50 -30.99 4.61
CA ILE A 60 9.37 -31.60 3.90
C ILE A 60 8.28 -31.88 4.94
N LEU A 61 7.27 -30.99 5.06
CA LEU A 61 6.08 -31.27 5.88
C LEU A 61 4.80 -30.49 5.47
N ILE A 62 4.74 -29.92 4.26
CA ILE A 62 3.53 -29.28 3.71
C ILE A 62 3.13 -29.96 2.40
N ARG A 63 2.54 -31.16 2.49
CA ARG A 63 1.76 -31.82 1.40
C ARG A 63 0.98 -33.05 1.91
N ALA A 64 -0.01 -32.83 2.78
CA ALA A 64 -0.82 -33.91 3.36
C ALA A 64 -2.32 -33.55 3.60
N ARG A 65 -2.84 -32.50 2.97
CA ARG A 65 -4.27 -32.11 3.02
C ARG A 65 -4.84 -31.64 1.67
N SER A 66 -4.68 -32.45 0.64
CA SER A 66 -5.52 -32.40 -0.59
C SER A 66 -5.47 -33.77 -1.28
N LEU A 67 -6.39 -34.00 -2.24
CA LEU A 67 -6.67 -35.25 -2.97
C LEU A 67 -7.59 -36.28 -2.26
N LYS A 68 -8.89 -36.03 -2.33
CA LYS A 68 -9.91 -37.07 -2.60
C LYS A 68 -10.96 -36.53 -3.58
N ARG A 69 -10.95 -37.03 -4.81
CA ARG A 69 -12.13 -37.11 -5.71
C ARG A 69 -12.30 -38.57 -6.14
N PRO A 70 -13.54 -39.05 -6.37
CA PRO A 70 -13.78 -40.44 -6.76
C PRO A 70 -13.61 -40.65 -8.28
N GLU A 71 -13.22 -41.85 -8.68
CA GLU A 71 -13.23 -42.27 -10.08
C GLU A 71 -14.55 -42.98 -10.45
N HIS A 72 -14.90 -42.95 -11.74
CA HIS A 72 -16.15 -43.52 -12.25
C HIS A 72 -16.07 -45.03 -12.49
N VAL A 73 -17.21 -45.70 -12.30
CA VAL A 73 -17.42 -47.10 -12.71
C VAL A 73 -17.71 -47.17 -14.21
N PHE A 74 -17.03 -48.07 -14.92
CA PHE A 74 -17.61 -48.78 -16.07
C PHE A 74 -17.00 -50.19 -16.18
N GLU A 75 -17.81 -51.15 -16.64
CA GLU A 75 -17.46 -52.57 -16.71
C GLU A 75 -16.68 -52.92 -17.99
N LEU A 76 -15.90 -54.00 -17.95
CA LEU A 76 -15.92 -55.04 -19.00
C LEU A 76 -15.35 -56.37 -18.47
N SER A 77 -15.71 -57.47 -19.13
CA SER A 77 -15.68 -58.83 -18.56
C SER A 77 -14.55 -59.71 -19.09
N SER A 78 -14.15 -60.72 -18.29
CA SER A 78 -14.20 -62.16 -18.60
C SER A 78 -13.01 -63.00 -18.07
N LEU A 79 -13.29 -64.28 -17.78
CA LEU A 79 -12.36 -65.39 -17.46
C LEU A 79 -11.54 -65.25 -16.13
N GLY A 80 -11.38 -66.29 -15.30
CA GLY A 80 -12.01 -67.62 -15.31
C GLY A 80 -11.57 -68.53 -14.13
N GLU A 81 -12.51 -69.36 -13.66
CA GLU A 81 -12.38 -70.67 -12.98
C GLU A 81 -11.35 -70.96 -11.84
N HIS A 82 -11.90 -71.31 -10.66
CA HIS A 82 -11.47 -72.39 -9.72
C HIS A 82 -10.06 -72.31 -9.03
N ILE A 83 -9.72 -73.02 -7.94
CA ILE A 83 -10.26 -74.22 -7.24
C ILE A 83 -10.35 -73.99 -5.71
N ASP A 84 -11.28 -74.68 -5.03
CA ASP A 84 -11.52 -74.69 -3.57
C ASP A 84 -10.45 -75.39 -2.69
N SER A 85 -10.47 -75.16 -1.36
CA SER A 85 -10.85 -76.21 -0.38
C SER A 85 -10.64 -75.88 1.13
N VAL A 86 -11.70 -76.12 1.93
CA VAL A 86 -11.77 -76.91 3.21
C VAL A 86 -10.90 -76.45 4.42
N ALA A 87 -11.42 -75.97 5.57
CA ALA A 87 -12.39 -76.50 6.57
C ALA A 87 -11.81 -77.56 7.56
N ALA A 88 -12.20 -77.73 8.85
CA ALA A 88 -13.00 -76.91 9.80
C ALA A 88 -12.97 -77.49 11.26
N SER A 89 -13.57 -76.77 12.23
CA SER A 89 -14.09 -77.27 13.56
C SER A 89 -13.05 -77.54 14.70
N ALA A 90 -13.39 -77.73 16.00
CA ALA A 90 -14.71 -77.83 16.68
C ALA A 90 -14.74 -77.40 18.20
N THR A 91 -15.75 -76.59 18.57
CA THR A 91 -16.64 -76.66 19.78
C THR A 91 -16.17 -77.04 21.22
N ARG A 92 -16.52 -76.21 22.23
CA ARG A 92 -17.42 -76.47 23.42
C ARG A 92 -17.16 -75.54 24.64
N SER A 93 -18.12 -75.49 25.58
CA SER A 93 -18.25 -74.60 26.77
C SER A 93 -19.23 -75.24 27.79
N PRO A 94 -19.65 -74.63 28.95
CA PRO A 94 -19.29 -73.37 29.63
C PRO A 94 -18.65 -73.71 31.03
N PRO A 95 -19.12 -73.41 32.29
CA PRO A 95 -19.96 -72.32 32.87
C PRO A 95 -19.54 -71.72 34.26
N MET A 96 -19.80 -70.40 34.47
CA MET A 96 -20.02 -69.69 35.77
C MET A 96 -18.85 -69.59 36.81
N ARG A 97 -18.72 -68.53 37.64
CA ARG A 97 -19.44 -67.23 37.78
C ARG A 97 -18.57 -66.16 38.49
N ALA A 98 -18.92 -64.88 38.26
CA ALA A 98 -18.66 -63.68 39.10
C ALA A 98 -17.21 -63.15 39.28
N PHE A 99 -16.94 -61.97 38.71
CA PHE A 99 -16.88 -60.71 39.48
C PHE A 99 -17.27 -59.51 38.59
N LYS A 100 -17.20 -58.26 39.11
CA LYS A 100 -17.80 -57.05 38.49
C LYS A 100 -16.86 -56.27 37.57
N SER A 101 -17.48 -55.49 36.66
CA SER A 101 -16.98 -54.28 35.99
C SER A 101 -15.82 -54.41 34.98
N CYS A 102 -16.13 -54.19 33.69
CA CYS A 102 -15.39 -53.32 32.73
C CYS A 102 -15.80 -53.58 31.26
N VAL A 103 -16.76 -52.82 30.71
CA VAL A 103 -16.89 -52.57 29.26
C VAL A 103 -17.48 -51.17 29.04
N TRP A 104 -16.62 -50.18 28.77
CA TRP A 104 -16.95 -48.88 28.16
C TRP A 104 -15.64 -48.21 27.72
N LEU A 105 -15.18 -48.48 26.49
CA LEU A 105 -14.07 -47.77 25.85
C LEU A 105 -14.03 -48.12 24.35
N LEU A 106 -13.71 -47.13 23.51
CA LEU A 106 -13.64 -47.13 22.02
C LEU A 106 -14.91 -46.69 21.25
N SER A 107 -15.47 -45.53 21.65
CA SER A 107 -16.35 -44.72 20.78
C SER A 107 -16.18 -43.22 21.06
N ALA A 108 -14.92 -42.80 21.27
CA ALA A 108 -14.57 -41.42 21.62
C ALA A 108 -13.11 -41.07 21.22
N ILE A 109 -12.76 -41.19 19.94
CA ILE A 109 -11.70 -40.33 19.39
C ILE A 109 -12.38 -39.02 19.06
N GLY A 110 -12.59 -38.19 20.09
CA GLY A 110 -13.02 -36.82 19.88
C GLY A 110 -11.96 -36.08 19.09
N ALA A 111 -12.39 -35.16 18.22
CA ALA A 111 -11.48 -34.14 17.74
C ALA A 111 -11.08 -33.29 18.95
N ALA A 112 -9.89 -33.56 19.50
CA ALA A 112 -9.22 -32.62 20.36
C ALA A 112 -8.85 -31.42 19.48
N ALA A 113 -9.78 -30.46 19.40
CA ALA A 113 -9.41 -29.10 19.08
C ALA A 113 -8.32 -28.74 20.09
N SER A 114 -7.10 -28.53 19.58
CA SER A 114 -6.05 -27.92 20.38
C SER A 114 -6.59 -26.56 20.78
N SER A 115 -6.98 -26.41 22.05
CA SER A 115 -7.32 -25.11 22.60
C SER A 115 -6.05 -24.28 22.50
N CYS A 116 -5.97 -23.46 21.45
CA CYS A 116 -4.85 -22.55 21.26
C CYS A 116 -4.75 -21.71 22.53
N ASP A 117 -3.54 -21.52 23.04
CA ASP A 117 -3.36 -20.62 24.18
C ASP A 117 -3.89 -19.25 23.75
N PRO A 118 -4.83 -18.61 24.48
CA PRO A 118 -5.42 -17.34 24.06
C PRO A 118 -4.40 -16.19 23.92
N THR A 119 -3.15 -16.40 24.37
CA THR A 119 -2.04 -15.45 24.24
C THR A 119 -0.95 -15.91 23.27
N ALA A 120 -1.12 -17.06 22.60
CA ALA A 120 -0.10 -17.71 21.76
C ALA A 120 0.52 -16.80 20.70
N GLY A 121 -0.28 -15.96 20.03
CA GLY A 121 0.20 -15.03 19.01
C GLY A 121 1.01 -13.87 19.57
N VAL A 122 0.58 -13.31 20.71
CA VAL A 122 1.32 -12.28 21.45
C VAL A 122 2.68 -12.84 21.90
N GLU A 123 2.70 -14.05 22.45
CA GLU A 123 3.95 -14.73 22.78
C GLU A 123 4.81 -15.01 21.53
N SER A 124 4.20 -15.26 20.37
CA SER A 124 4.91 -15.58 19.12
C SER A 124 5.56 -14.35 18.50
N LEU A 125 4.93 -13.18 18.57
CA LEU A 125 5.57 -11.89 18.28
C LEU A 125 6.75 -11.63 19.23
N VAL A 126 6.59 -11.89 20.53
CA VAL A 126 7.70 -11.78 21.50
C VAL A 126 8.84 -12.76 21.18
N LYS A 127 8.53 -14.00 20.78
CA LYS A 127 9.53 -15.00 20.35
C LYS A 127 10.24 -14.59 19.05
N ARG A 128 9.56 -13.93 18.10
CA ARG A 128 10.15 -13.35 16.87
C ARG A 128 11.06 -12.16 17.17
N ARG A 129 10.56 -11.16 17.90
CA ARG A 129 11.16 -9.82 17.98
C ARG A 129 11.92 -9.52 19.27
N LEU A 130 11.65 -10.24 20.37
CA LEU A 130 12.37 -10.13 21.64
C LEU A 130 12.80 -11.52 22.17
N PRO A 131 13.56 -12.33 21.40
CA PRO A 131 13.89 -13.72 21.75
C PRO A 131 14.67 -13.85 23.08
N HIS A 132 15.34 -12.80 23.55
CA HIS A 132 16.02 -12.76 24.85
C HIS A 132 15.11 -12.40 26.04
N HIS A 133 13.85 -12.05 25.79
CA HIS A 133 12.90 -11.58 26.81
C HIS A 133 11.60 -12.38 26.88
N VAL A 134 11.49 -13.53 26.19
CA VAL A 134 10.29 -14.40 26.25
C VAL A 134 9.87 -14.71 27.70
N ASP A 135 10.81 -15.16 28.54
CA ASP A 135 10.56 -15.42 29.97
C ASP A 135 10.36 -14.16 30.83
N SER A 136 10.54 -12.96 30.28
CA SER A 136 10.39 -11.68 31.02
C SER A 136 8.95 -11.17 31.04
N PHE A 137 8.04 -11.72 30.22
CA PHE A 137 6.64 -11.30 30.14
C PHE A 137 5.66 -12.30 30.78
N GLU A 138 4.42 -11.87 30.98
CA GLU A 138 3.28 -12.65 31.43
C GLU A 138 2.01 -12.04 30.81
N PHE A 139 1.34 -12.74 29.91
CA PHE A 139 0.15 -12.24 29.21
C PHE A 139 -1.12 -12.83 29.81
N VAL A 140 -2.16 -12.01 29.97
CA VAL A 140 -3.47 -12.44 30.50
C VAL A 140 -4.59 -11.81 29.71
N LEU A 141 -5.24 -12.61 28.86
CA LEU A 141 -6.48 -12.21 28.20
C LEU A 141 -7.63 -12.21 29.22
N GLU A 142 -8.35 -11.09 29.34
CA GLU A 142 -9.50 -10.98 30.23
C GLU A 142 -10.73 -11.75 29.69
N PRO A 143 -11.60 -12.30 30.55
CA PRO A 143 -12.82 -12.98 30.09
C PRO A 143 -13.77 -12.02 29.36
N VAL A 144 -14.12 -12.34 28.12
CA VAL A 144 -15.02 -11.54 27.26
C VAL A 144 -16.35 -11.26 27.95
N GLN A 145 -16.70 -9.99 28.13
CA GLN A 145 -17.93 -9.55 28.79
C GLN A 145 -19.00 -9.16 27.77
N GLY A 146 -19.81 -10.13 27.36
CA GLY A 146 -20.92 -9.95 26.42
C GLY A 146 -20.58 -10.32 24.98
N SER A 147 -21.45 -9.94 24.05
CA SER A 147 -21.38 -10.30 22.62
C SER A 147 -21.61 -9.08 21.72
N GLY A 148 -21.16 -7.90 22.16
CA GLY A 148 -21.26 -6.65 21.44
C GLY A 148 -19.89 -6.11 21.03
N LEU A 149 -19.89 -5.13 20.14
CA LEU A 149 -18.67 -4.41 19.78
C LEU A 149 -18.22 -3.53 20.96
N THR A 150 -17.06 -3.80 21.52
CA THR A 150 -16.52 -3.13 22.72
C THR A 150 -15.18 -2.49 22.47
N ASN A 151 -14.92 -1.36 23.13
CA ASN A 151 -13.60 -0.73 23.12
C ASN A 151 -12.59 -1.59 23.87
N ASP A 152 -11.37 -1.65 23.33
CA ASP A 152 -10.26 -2.38 23.95
C ASP A 152 -9.70 -1.68 25.18
N SER A 153 -9.28 -2.46 26.18
CA SER A 153 -8.60 -1.99 27.39
C SER A 153 -7.41 -2.86 27.75
N TYR A 154 -6.35 -2.25 28.30
CA TYR A 154 -5.17 -2.95 28.79
C TYR A 154 -4.63 -2.35 30.10
N ALA A 155 -3.89 -3.18 30.86
CA ALA A 155 -3.09 -2.78 32.00
C ALA A 155 -1.71 -3.46 31.96
N VAL A 156 -0.64 -2.70 32.21
CA VAL A 156 0.74 -3.22 32.31
C VAL A 156 1.27 -3.00 33.71
N SER A 157 1.87 -4.02 34.33
CA SER A 157 2.42 -3.93 35.69
C SER A 157 3.69 -4.76 35.87
N SER A 158 4.51 -4.41 36.86
CA SER A 158 5.62 -5.26 37.31
C SER A 158 5.16 -6.22 38.42
N THR A 159 5.36 -7.51 38.18
CA THR A 159 5.02 -8.58 39.12
C THR A 159 6.04 -8.70 40.26
N LYS A 160 5.69 -9.46 41.32
CA LYS A 160 6.58 -9.71 42.47
C LYS A 160 7.86 -10.49 42.13
N ASN A 161 7.94 -11.16 40.98
CA ASN A 161 9.13 -11.90 40.54
C ASN A 161 9.98 -11.10 39.51
N GLY A 162 9.52 -9.93 39.09
CA GLY A 162 10.21 -9.06 38.13
C GLY A 162 9.76 -9.19 36.67
N LYS A 163 8.87 -10.13 36.34
CA LYS A 163 8.19 -10.16 35.02
C LYS A 163 7.31 -8.92 34.81
N ILE A 164 7.17 -8.51 33.56
CA ILE A 164 6.19 -7.52 33.11
C ILE A 164 4.89 -8.25 32.76
N ARG A 165 3.83 -8.03 33.53
CA ARG A 165 2.50 -8.61 33.30
C ARG A 165 1.66 -7.63 32.50
N ILE A 166 1.08 -8.11 31.41
CA ILE A 166 0.21 -7.36 30.50
C ILE A 166 -1.15 -8.07 30.48
N GLU A 167 -2.17 -7.33 30.88
CA GLU A 167 -3.56 -7.79 31.00
C GLU A 167 -4.39 -6.99 29.99
N GLY A 168 -5.35 -7.63 29.29
CA GLY A 168 -6.13 -6.92 28.27
C GLY A 168 -7.32 -7.68 27.70
N THR A 169 -8.24 -6.95 27.08
CA THR A 169 -9.54 -7.45 26.59
C THR A 169 -9.47 -8.28 25.31
N THR A 170 -8.47 -8.04 24.46
CA THR A 170 -8.23 -8.74 23.18
C THR A 170 -6.73 -8.92 22.94
N THR A 171 -6.37 -9.74 21.94
CA THR A 171 -4.99 -9.85 21.42
C THR A 171 -4.42 -8.48 21.04
N SER A 172 -5.22 -7.63 20.39
CA SER A 172 -4.85 -6.26 20.03
C SER A 172 -4.58 -5.39 21.27
N ALA A 173 -5.43 -5.48 22.31
CA ALA A 173 -5.21 -4.77 23.56
C ALA A 173 -3.92 -5.21 24.29
N LEU A 174 -3.62 -6.51 24.30
CA LEU A 174 -2.36 -7.04 24.84
C LEU A 174 -1.15 -6.52 24.08
N LEU A 175 -1.26 -6.38 22.75
CA LEU A 175 -0.17 -5.91 21.88
C LEU A 175 0.05 -4.40 21.98
N SER A 176 -1.01 -3.58 22.15
CA SER A 176 -0.86 -2.16 22.50
C SER A 176 -0.33 -1.96 23.92
N GLY A 177 -0.69 -2.81 24.87
CA GLY A 177 -0.07 -2.83 26.21
C GLY A 177 1.43 -3.14 26.14
N LEU A 178 1.82 -4.12 25.31
CA LEU A 178 3.22 -4.45 25.04
C LEU A 178 3.95 -3.28 24.38
N HIS A 179 3.40 -2.71 23.30
CA HIS A 179 3.97 -1.55 22.60
C HIS A 179 4.17 -0.35 23.52
N LYS A 180 3.16 0.00 24.34
CA LYS A 180 3.27 1.18 25.21
C LYS A 180 4.39 1.03 26.24
N TYR A 181 4.58 -0.18 26.76
CA TYR A 181 5.70 -0.50 27.64
C TYR A 181 7.07 -0.46 26.92
N LEU A 182 7.13 -1.01 25.70
CA LEU A 182 8.38 -1.04 24.92
C LEU A 182 8.83 0.36 24.49
N SER A 183 7.90 1.21 24.04
CA SER A 183 8.17 2.58 23.64
C SER A 183 8.51 3.51 24.82
N SER A 184 7.70 3.56 25.89
CA SER A 184 7.94 4.50 27.00
C SER A 184 9.05 4.06 27.95
N GLU A 185 9.06 2.79 28.35
CA GLU A 185 9.98 2.29 29.39
C GLU A 185 11.25 1.69 28.80
N ALA A 186 11.14 0.77 27.82
CA ALA A 186 12.31 0.12 27.23
C ALA A 186 13.01 1.01 26.17
N ASN A 187 12.32 2.01 25.62
CA ASN A 187 12.78 2.95 24.59
C ASN A 187 13.24 2.21 23.30
N VAL A 188 12.44 1.23 22.86
CA VAL A 188 12.60 0.48 21.59
C VAL A 188 11.27 0.33 20.87
N ASP A 189 11.29 0.27 19.53
CA ASP A 189 10.08 0.07 18.72
C ASP A 189 10.38 -0.67 17.39
N ILE A 190 9.36 -0.84 16.55
CA ILE A 190 9.47 -1.09 15.11
C ILE A 190 9.14 0.21 14.37
N TRP A 191 9.94 0.56 13.35
CA TRP A 191 9.67 1.68 12.45
C TRP A 191 9.82 1.24 10.98
N TRP A 192 8.97 1.71 10.06
CA TRP A 192 8.90 1.23 8.66
C TRP A 192 10.27 1.20 7.96
N TYR A 193 11.04 2.29 8.07
CA TYR A 193 12.36 2.43 7.41
C TYR A 193 13.57 2.23 8.33
N VAL A 194 13.36 1.62 9.51
CA VAL A 194 14.43 1.21 10.43
C VAL A 194 14.30 -0.28 10.82
N GLY A 195 13.17 -0.91 10.48
CA GLY A 195 12.81 -2.24 10.91
C GLY A 195 12.55 -2.31 12.42
N SER A 196 12.53 -3.55 12.94
CA SER A 196 12.40 -3.80 14.37
C SER A 196 13.72 -3.53 15.10
N GLN A 197 13.69 -2.68 16.13
CA GLN A 197 14.77 -2.49 17.10
C GLN A 197 14.43 -3.13 18.46
N LEU A 198 13.36 -3.95 18.53
CA LEU A 198 12.88 -4.58 19.77
C LEU A 198 13.86 -5.58 20.39
N ASP A 199 14.79 -6.13 19.60
CA ASP A 199 15.86 -7.00 20.09
C ASP A 199 16.98 -6.23 20.81
N GLN A 200 17.06 -4.90 20.60
CA GLN A 200 17.96 -3.98 21.33
C GLN A 200 17.47 -3.64 22.74
N ALA A 201 16.36 -4.23 23.20
CA ALA A 201 15.78 -3.99 24.51
C ALA A 201 16.80 -4.20 25.65
N PRO A 202 16.72 -3.42 26.75
CA PRO A 202 17.66 -3.55 27.85
C PRO A 202 17.65 -4.96 28.47
N LYS A 203 18.82 -5.60 28.54
CA LYS A 203 19.05 -6.96 29.10
C LYS A 203 18.36 -7.24 30.45
N ARG A 204 18.06 -6.20 31.22
CA ARG A 204 17.08 -6.24 32.30
C ARG A 204 15.99 -5.20 32.01
N LEU A 205 14.79 -5.68 31.71
CA LEU A 205 13.64 -4.84 31.41
C LEU A 205 13.29 -3.89 32.59
N PRO A 206 13.07 -2.58 32.34
CA PRO A 206 12.70 -1.61 33.37
C PRO A 206 11.45 -1.99 34.16
N GLN A 207 11.48 -1.77 35.48
CA GLN A 207 10.34 -2.09 36.35
C GLN A 207 9.44 -0.87 36.53
N LEU A 208 8.14 -1.04 36.34
CA LEU A 208 7.14 0.01 36.45
C LEU A 208 6.98 0.47 37.90
N LYS A 209 7.07 1.79 38.12
CA LYS A 209 6.78 2.43 39.42
C LYS A 209 5.28 2.46 39.73
N SER A 210 4.46 2.46 38.69
CA SER A 210 3.00 2.50 38.71
C SER A 210 2.48 1.78 37.46
N PRO A 211 1.36 1.04 37.51
CA PRO A 211 0.84 0.37 36.32
C PRO A 211 0.50 1.36 35.19
N LEU A 212 0.86 1.01 33.95
CA LEU A 212 0.33 1.69 32.77
C LEU A 212 -1.08 1.17 32.50
N LYS A 213 -1.97 2.01 31.96
CA LYS A 213 -3.32 1.62 31.55
C LYS A 213 -3.73 2.38 30.31
N GLY A 214 -4.44 1.73 29.41
CA GLY A 214 -5.08 2.35 28.26
C GLY A 214 -6.47 1.77 28.03
N THR A 215 -7.36 2.58 27.47
CA THR A 215 -8.67 2.16 26.98
C THR A 215 -8.96 2.97 25.73
N SER A 216 -9.28 2.29 24.63
CA SER A 216 -9.56 2.94 23.35
C SER A 216 -10.85 3.77 23.42
N VAL A 217 -10.93 4.83 22.61
CA VAL A 217 -12.17 5.62 22.42
C VAL A 217 -13.09 4.99 21.38
N VAL A 218 -12.55 4.16 20.49
CA VAL A 218 -13.24 3.49 19.38
C VAL A 218 -12.86 2.00 19.32
N PRO A 219 -13.80 1.11 18.96
CA PRO A 219 -13.54 -0.33 18.94
C PRO A 219 -12.63 -0.78 17.79
N TYR A 220 -12.68 -0.14 16.62
CA TYR A 220 -11.79 -0.46 15.50
C TYR A 220 -10.61 0.50 15.37
N ARG A 221 -9.43 -0.06 15.06
CA ARG A 221 -8.32 0.67 14.45
C ARG A 221 -8.03 0.02 13.10
N TYR A 222 -8.32 0.77 12.04
CA TYR A 222 -8.36 0.32 10.65
C TYR A 222 -7.03 0.60 9.93
N HIS A 223 -6.66 -0.23 8.93
CA HIS A 223 -5.47 0.01 8.12
C HIS A 223 -5.63 -0.22 6.60
N TRP A 224 -5.01 0.71 5.87
CA TRP A 224 -4.69 0.81 4.44
C TRP A 224 -5.75 1.27 3.45
N ASN A 225 -5.25 1.91 2.39
CA ASN A 225 -5.95 2.16 1.14
C ASN A 225 -5.89 0.90 0.28
N THR A 226 -6.83 0.76 -0.67
CA THR A 226 -6.69 -0.26 -1.71
C THR A 226 -5.45 0.04 -2.58
N VAL A 227 -5.10 1.32 -2.82
CA VAL A 227 -3.93 1.68 -3.66
C VAL A 227 -2.57 1.52 -2.99
N THR A 228 -2.50 1.39 -1.66
CA THR A 228 -1.24 1.11 -0.92
C THR A 228 -0.59 -0.21 -1.40
N THR A 229 -1.43 -1.16 -1.82
CA THR A 229 -1.01 -2.42 -2.44
C THR A 229 -0.19 -2.23 -3.72
N SER A 230 -0.41 -1.11 -4.44
CA SER A 230 0.25 -0.81 -5.71
C SER A 230 1.46 0.09 -5.51
N TYR A 231 1.34 1.21 -4.77
CA TYR A 231 2.44 2.16 -4.59
C TYR A 231 3.49 1.76 -3.55
N THR A 232 3.20 0.79 -2.68
CA THR A 232 4.11 0.38 -1.61
C THR A 232 4.41 -1.12 -1.64
N SER A 233 3.40 -1.98 -1.56
CA SER A 233 3.63 -3.42 -1.32
C SER A 233 3.59 -4.35 -2.56
N ALA A 234 3.49 -3.79 -3.77
CA ALA A 234 3.35 -4.55 -5.04
C ALA A 234 4.47 -5.56 -5.36
N PHE A 235 5.64 -5.40 -4.72
CA PHE A 235 6.80 -6.27 -4.90
C PHE A 235 7.38 -6.79 -3.58
N TRP A 236 6.68 -6.59 -2.46
CA TRP A 236 7.13 -6.99 -1.12
C TRP A 236 7.33 -8.49 -0.97
N THR A 237 8.29 -8.84 -0.11
CA THR A 237 8.58 -10.21 0.34
C THR A 237 7.71 -10.59 1.54
N TRP A 238 7.81 -11.83 2.00
CA TRP A 238 7.16 -12.23 3.25
C TRP A 238 7.76 -11.48 4.46
N GLU A 239 9.05 -11.21 4.42
CA GLU A 239 9.81 -10.60 5.51
C GLU A 239 9.41 -9.13 5.74
N ASP A 240 9.05 -8.42 4.67
CA ASP A 240 8.46 -7.07 4.71
C ASP A 240 7.05 -7.13 5.34
N TRP A 241 6.20 -8.03 4.84
CA TRP A 241 4.84 -8.24 5.36
C TRP A 241 4.81 -8.69 6.82
N GLU A 242 5.68 -9.61 7.24
CA GLU A 242 5.84 -10.02 8.64
C GLU A 242 6.23 -8.83 9.54
N THR A 243 6.99 -7.87 9.02
CA THR A 243 7.41 -6.67 9.76
C THR A 243 6.32 -5.59 9.79
N GLN A 244 5.58 -5.41 8.69
CA GLN A 244 4.41 -4.52 8.66
C GLN A 244 3.28 -5.06 9.56
N LEU A 245 3.01 -6.36 9.57
CA LEU A 245 1.98 -6.97 10.42
C LEU A 245 2.34 -6.90 11.92
N ASP A 246 3.61 -7.18 12.27
CA ASP A 246 4.08 -7.00 13.66
C ASP A 246 4.03 -5.51 14.08
N TRP A 247 4.31 -4.54 13.19
CA TRP A 247 4.12 -3.10 13.43
C TRP A 247 2.64 -2.73 13.66
N MET A 248 1.74 -3.20 12.78
CA MET A 248 0.29 -2.93 12.85
C MET A 248 -0.28 -3.37 14.19
N ALA A 249 0.02 -4.59 14.60
CA ALA A 249 -0.53 -5.18 15.81
C ALA A 249 -0.03 -4.46 17.08
N LEU A 250 1.22 -4.02 17.11
CA LEU A 250 1.76 -3.21 18.21
C LEU A 250 1.04 -1.86 18.35
N ARG A 251 0.70 -1.18 17.25
CA ARG A 251 -0.15 0.02 17.27
C ARG A 251 -1.62 -0.27 17.60
N GLY A 252 -2.00 -1.53 17.77
CA GLY A 252 -3.35 -1.93 18.10
C GLY A 252 -4.32 -1.90 16.92
N ILE A 253 -3.85 -1.94 15.68
CA ILE A 253 -4.71 -2.22 14.52
C ILE A 253 -5.38 -3.58 14.73
N ASN A 254 -6.69 -3.65 14.48
CA ASN A 254 -7.50 -4.87 14.65
C ASN A 254 -8.44 -5.15 13.48
N LEU A 255 -8.39 -4.32 12.43
CA LEU A 255 -9.15 -4.45 11.19
C LEU A 255 -8.28 -3.92 10.04
N ALA A 256 -8.06 -4.67 8.96
CA ALA A 256 -7.21 -4.20 7.85
C ALA A 256 -7.54 -4.88 6.51
N LEU A 257 -7.25 -4.20 5.40
CA LEU A 257 -7.40 -4.78 4.05
C LEU A 257 -6.44 -5.95 3.81
N ALA A 258 -6.93 -7.01 3.17
CA ALA A 258 -6.17 -8.18 2.76
C ALA A 258 -6.40 -8.48 1.27
N TRP A 259 -5.91 -7.61 0.39
CA TRP A 259 -6.13 -7.63 -1.07
C TRP A 259 -5.18 -8.55 -1.87
N ILE A 260 -4.11 -9.07 -1.26
CA ILE A 260 -2.99 -9.66 -2.00
C ILE A 260 -3.40 -10.97 -2.70
N GLY A 261 -2.93 -11.17 -3.92
CA GLY A 261 -3.20 -12.39 -4.70
C GLY A 261 -4.65 -12.55 -5.19
N VAL A 262 -5.51 -11.52 -5.08
CA VAL A 262 -6.92 -11.58 -5.52
C VAL A 262 -7.06 -11.92 -7.02
N GLU A 263 -6.03 -11.65 -7.83
CA GLU A 263 -5.97 -12.04 -9.25
C GLU A 263 -6.22 -13.54 -9.43
N LYS A 264 -5.77 -14.36 -8.48
CA LYS A 264 -6.01 -15.81 -8.45
C LYS A 264 -7.51 -16.12 -8.40
N ILE A 265 -8.26 -15.39 -7.58
CA ILE A 265 -9.71 -15.51 -7.45
C ILE A 265 -10.39 -15.07 -8.73
N PHE A 266 -10.03 -13.90 -9.29
CA PHE A 266 -10.56 -13.45 -10.58
C PHE A 266 -10.31 -14.45 -11.72
N ILE A 267 -9.08 -14.97 -11.84
CA ILE A 267 -8.70 -15.95 -12.87
C ILE A 267 -9.51 -17.24 -12.72
N GLU A 268 -9.63 -17.80 -11.51
CA GLU A 268 -10.39 -19.03 -11.29
C GLU A 268 -11.89 -18.83 -11.50
N VAL A 269 -12.49 -17.73 -11.00
CA VAL A 269 -13.91 -17.40 -11.19
C VAL A 269 -14.24 -17.20 -12.67
N PHE A 270 -13.40 -16.46 -13.42
CA PHE A 270 -13.59 -16.26 -14.85
C PHE A 270 -13.35 -17.54 -15.68
N THR A 271 -12.42 -18.39 -15.27
CA THR A 271 -12.22 -19.72 -15.89
C THR A 271 -13.40 -20.66 -15.62
N GLU A 272 -13.97 -20.64 -14.41
CA GLU A 272 -15.08 -21.50 -14.01
C GLU A 272 -16.39 -21.17 -14.77
N ILE A 273 -16.64 -19.89 -15.10
CA ILE A 273 -17.73 -19.49 -16.02
C ILE A 273 -17.39 -19.70 -17.51
N GLY A 274 -16.20 -20.19 -17.84
CA GLY A 274 -15.80 -20.58 -19.19
C GLY A 274 -15.19 -19.48 -20.06
N LEU A 275 -14.65 -18.39 -19.48
CA LEU A 275 -13.74 -17.50 -20.20
C LEU A 275 -12.38 -18.19 -20.43
N ASN A 276 -11.70 -17.83 -21.52
CA ASN A 276 -10.39 -18.40 -21.87
C ASN A 276 -9.24 -17.44 -21.51
N ALA A 277 -8.01 -17.96 -21.52
CA ALA A 277 -6.83 -17.25 -21.02
C ALA A 277 -6.60 -15.89 -21.69
N ASP A 278 -6.77 -15.77 -23.02
CA ASP A 278 -6.54 -14.50 -23.73
C ASP A 278 -7.57 -13.42 -23.34
N GLU A 279 -8.78 -13.84 -22.99
CA GLU A 279 -9.87 -12.96 -22.56
C GLU A 279 -9.58 -12.40 -21.16
N ILE A 280 -9.13 -13.26 -20.24
CA ILE A 280 -8.76 -12.89 -18.88
C ILE A 280 -7.47 -12.03 -18.87
N ASN A 281 -6.47 -12.40 -19.68
CA ASN A 281 -5.22 -11.65 -19.85
C ASN A 281 -5.43 -10.27 -20.50
N SER A 282 -6.54 -10.06 -21.21
CA SER A 282 -6.92 -8.73 -21.74
C SER A 282 -7.50 -7.78 -20.69
N PHE A 283 -7.91 -8.30 -19.53
CA PHE A 283 -8.57 -7.54 -18.46
C PHE A 283 -7.65 -7.23 -17.29
N ILE A 284 -6.76 -8.14 -16.90
CA ILE A 284 -5.88 -7.97 -15.73
C ILE A 284 -4.71 -7.03 -16.05
N SER A 285 -4.45 -6.06 -15.18
CA SER A 285 -3.34 -5.10 -15.35
C SER A 285 -1.96 -5.66 -14.96
N GLY A 286 -0.92 -4.84 -15.09
CA GLY A 286 0.38 -5.15 -14.50
C GLY A 286 0.39 -4.97 -12.97
N PRO A 287 1.28 -5.67 -12.22
CA PRO A 287 1.33 -5.65 -10.75
C PRO A 287 1.28 -4.26 -10.10
N ALA A 288 2.02 -3.29 -10.65
CA ALA A 288 2.13 -1.94 -10.10
C ALA A 288 0.86 -1.09 -10.28
N PHE A 289 -0.21 -1.66 -10.85
CA PHE A 289 -1.43 -0.95 -11.24
C PHE A 289 -2.73 -1.64 -10.80
N LEU A 290 -2.64 -2.78 -10.10
CA LEU A 290 -3.79 -3.65 -9.83
C LEU A 290 -4.94 -2.96 -9.08
N ALA A 291 -4.66 -2.05 -8.15
CA ALA A 291 -5.70 -1.37 -7.39
C ALA A 291 -6.70 -0.60 -8.27
N TRP A 292 -6.22 0.08 -9.33
CA TRP A 292 -7.08 0.79 -10.28
C TRP A 292 -7.79 -0.14 -11.27
N ASN A 293 -7.31 -1.39 -11.40
CA ASN A 293 -8.01 -2.45 -12.12
C ASN A 293 -9.12 -3.08 -11.27
N HIS A 294 -8.90 -3.22 -9.96
CA HIS A 294 -9.95 -3.64 -9.02
C HIS A 294 -11.09 -2.61 -8.91
N PHE A 295 -10.78 -1.32 -8.98
CA PHE A 295 -11.75 -0.21 -9.08
C PHE A 295 -12.37 -0.01 -10.48
N GLY A 296 -11.89 -0.74 -11.50
CA GLY A 296 -12.35 -0.57 -12.89
C GLY A 296 -12.12 0.84 -13.47
N ASN A 297 -11.07 1.52 -13.03
CA ASN A 297 -10.59 2.74 -13.69
C ASN A 297 -9.74 2.41 -14.94
N ILE A 298 -9.05 1.26 -14.90
CA ILE A 298 -8.22 0.73 -15.99
C ILE A 298 -8.42 -0.79 -16.16
N GLN A 299 -8.10 -1.30 -17.34
CA GLN A 299 -8.01 -2.74 -17.62
C GLN A 299 -6.80 -3.06 -18.50
N GLY A 300 -6.36 -4.31 -18.48
CA GLY A 300 -5.26 -4.78 -19.30
C GLY A 300 -3.91 -4.20 -18.90
N SER A 301 -2.85 -4.72 -19.51
CA SER A 301 -1.47 -4.49 -19.07
C SER A 301 -0.60 -3.90 -20.19
N TRP A 302 0.28 -2.97 -19.83
CA TRP A 302 1.26 -2.37 -20.74
C TRP A 302 2.69 -2.86 -20.46
N GLY A 303 3.52 -2.94 -21.51
CA GLY A 303 4.88 -3.50 -21.47
C GLY A 303 4.97 -5.03 -21.41
N GLY A 304 3.85 -5.74 -21.26
CA GLY A 304 3.75 -7.19 -21.18
C GLY A 304 2.43 -7.63 -20.56
N SER A 305 2.28 -8.92 -20.25
CA SER A 305 1.09 -9.52 -19.62
C SER A 305 1.41 -10.04 -18.22
N MET A 306 0.39 -10.12 -17.35
CA MET A 306 0.52 -10.65 -16.00
C MET A 306 1.10 -12.07 -15.98
N PRO A 307 2.23 -12.35 -15.28
CA PRO A 307 2.79 -13.69 -15.20
C PRO A 307 2.01 -14.57 -14.21
N GLN A 308 1.56 -15.75 -14.63
CA GLN A 308 0.92 -16.72 -13.73
C GLN A 308 1.82 -17.08 -12.52
N SER A 309 3.14 -17.13 -12.71
CA SER A 309 4.12 -17.36 -11.63
C SER A 309 4.23 -16.23 -10.61
N TRP A 310 3.74 -15.03 -10.94
CA TRP A 310 3.59 -13.91 -9.99
C TRP A 310 2.22 -14.01 -9.28
N VAL A 311 1.15 -14.29 -10.02
CA VAL A 311 -0.20 -14.52 -9.43
C VAL A 311 -0.16 -15.64 -8.38
N ASP A 312 0.46 -16.78 -8.71
CA ASP A 312 0.58 -17.91 -7.78
C ASP A 312 1.45 -17.56 -6.56
N SER A 313 2.49 -16.73 -6.71
CA SER A 313 3.34 -16.33 -5.59
C SER A 313 2.69 -15.28 -4.66
N GLN A 314 1.85 -14.40 -5.20
CA GLN A 314 1.03 -13.50 -4.38
C GLN A 314 -0.09 -14.24 -3.64
N PHE A 315 -0.67 -15.29 -4.23
CA PHE A 315 -1.61 -16.16 -3.53
C PHE A 315 -0.94 -16.93 -2.37
N ASP A 316 0.24 -17.51 -2.60
CA ASP A 316 1.06 -18.15 -1.55
C ASP A 316 1.49 -17.14 -0.45
N LEU A 317 1.64 -15.86 -0.78
CA LEU A 317 1.93 -14.78 0.17
C LEU A 317 0.69 -14.39 1.00
N GLN A 318 -0.47 -14.22 0.36
CA GLN A 318 -1.74 -13.90 1.00
C GLN A 318 -2.13 -14.94 2.07
N LEU A 319 -1.91 -16.23 1.81
CA LEU A 319 -2.17 -17.28 2.82
C LEU A 319 -1.38 -17.03 4.12
N LYS A 320 -0.11 -16.66 4.03
CA LYS A 320 0.72 -16.31 5.21
C LYS A 320 0.27 -15.02 5.89
N ILE A 321 -0.17 -14.02 5.10
CA ILE A 321 -0.71 -12.77 5.61
C ILE A 321 -1.95 -13.07 6.46
N LEU A 322 -2.89 -13.87 5.96
CA LEU A 322 -4.11 -14.25 6.69
C LEU A 322 -3.80 -15.07 7.96
N ASP A 323 -2.93 -16.07 7.87
CA ASP A 323 -2.46 -16.86 9.04
C ASP A 323 -1.90 -15.93 10.15
N ARG A 324 -1.10 -14.93 9.77
CA ARG A 324 -0.49 -13.95 10.69
C ARG A 324 -1.48 -12.89 11.19
N MET A 325 -2.49 -12.54 10.40
CA MET A 325 -3.58 -11.66 10.84
C MET A 325 -4.42 -12.34 11.92
N GLU A 326 -4.77 -13.62 11.75
CA GLU A 326 -5.41 -14.42 12.81
C GLU A 326 -4.51 -14.51 14.06
N GLU A 327 -3.22 -14.84 13.89
CA GLU A 327 -2.24 -14.91 14.98
C GLU A 327 -2.22 -13.62 15.83
N LEU A 328 -2.25 -12.44 15.19
CA LEU A 328 -2.16 -11.15 15.85
C LEU A 328 -3.51 -10.57 16.28
N GLY A 329 -4.63 -11.24 15.98
CA GLY A 329 -5.99 -10.76 16.27
C GLY A 329 -6.41 -9.56 15.41
N ILE A 330 -5.92 -9.50 14.18
CA ILE A 330 -6.31 -8.52 13.16
C ILE A 330 -7.38 -9.16 12.27
N THR A 331 -8.56 -8.57 12.20
CA THR A 331 -9.63 -9.05 11.31
C THR A 331 -9.30 -8.63 9.86
N PRO A 332 -9.18 -9.57 8.90
CA PRO A 332 -8.98 -9.21 7.50
C PRO A 332 -10.29 -8.68 6.90
N ILE A 333 -10.18 -7.70 6.02
CA ILE A 333 -11.23 -7.29 5.09
C ILE A 333 -10.84 -7.86 3.74
N LEU A 334 -11.62 -8.83 3.26
CA LEU A 334 -11.38 -9.47 1.97
C LEU A 334 -12.13 -8.73 0.84
N PRO A 335 -11.63 -8.78 -0.40
CA PRO A 335 -12.34 -8.20 -1.52
C PRO A 335 -13.60 -8.99 -1.89
N ALA A 336 -14.64 -8.28 -2.30
CA ALA A 336 -15.82 -8.82 -2.96
C ALA A 336 -15.85 -8.43 -4.44
N PHE A 337 -16.66 -9.12 -5.24
CA PHE A 337 -16.71 -8.92 -6.69
C PHE A 337 -17.30 -7.54 -7.06
N PRO A 338 -16.52 -6.61 -7.65
CA PRO A 338 -16.96 -5.23 -7.91
C PRO A 338 -17.85 -5.07 -9.14
N GLY A 339 -18.17 -6.17 -9.85
CA GLY A 339 -18.96 -6.17 -11.07
C GLY A 339 -18.17 -6.01 -12.37
N PHE A 340 -16.91 -5.58 -12.31
CA PHE A 340 -16.03 -5.45 -13.49
C PHE A 340 -15.68 -6.80 -14.11
N VAL A 341 -15.67 -6.87 -15.44
CA VAL A 341 -15.52 -8.10 -16.23
C VAL A 341 -14.80 -7.85 -17.56
N PRO A 342 -14.13 -8.88 -18.12
CA PRO A 342 -13.60 -8.82 -19.47
C PRO A 342 -14.65 -8.43 -20.52
N ARG A 343 -14.25 -7.60 -21.51
CA ARG A 343 -15.15 -6.99 -22.53
C ARG A 343 -15.99 -7.98 -23.34
N ASN A 344 -15.61 -9.24 -23.35
CA ASN A 344 -16.20 -10.37 -24.08
C ASN A 344 -16.97 -11.36 -23.19
N ILE A 345 -17.31 -10.97 -21.95
CA ILE A 345 -18.21 -11.72 -21.04
C ILE A 345 -19.52 -12.18 -21.71
N SER A 346 -20.02 -11.45 -22.71
CA SER A 346 -21.19 -11.83 -23.52
C SER A 346 -21.00 -13.12 -24.33
N ARG A 347 -19.78 -13.61 -24.52
CA ARG A 347 -19.52 -14.93 -25.12
C ARG A 347 -19.97 -16.09 -24.23
N VAL A 348 -19.92 -15.91 -22.91
CA VAL A 348 -20.38 -16.91 -21.92
C VAL A 348 -21.78 -16.59 -21.38
N PHE A 349 -22.16 -15.32 -21.32
CA PHE A 349 -23.49 -14.85 -20.93
C PHE A 349 -24.12 -13.92 -21.99
N PRO A 350 -24.70 -14.45 -23.10
CA PRO A 350 -25.16 -13.62 -24.23
C PRO A 350 -26.07 -12.44 -23.87
N ASP A 351 -27.10 -12.69 -23.05
CA ASP A 351 -28.13 -11.71 -22.70
C ASP A 351 -27.79 -10.93 -21.41
N ILE A 352 -26.52 -10.63 -21.15
CA ILE A 352 -26.08 -9.97 -19.89
C ILE A 352 -26.19 -8.45 -19.94
N SER A 353 -26.78 -7.85 -18.90
CA SER A 353 -26.97 -6.40 -18.78
C SER A 353 -25.66 -5.72 -18.39
N LEU A 354 -24.92 -5.25 -19.38
CA LEU A 354 -23.65 -4.57 -19.20
C LEU A 354 -23.78 -3.05 -19.24
N SER A 355 -22.86 -2.43 -18.50
CA SER A 355 -22.57 -1.01 -18.48
C SER A 355 -21.10 -0.80 -18.85
N THR A 356 -20.69 0.45 -19.05
CA THR A 356 -19.28 0.80 -19.30
C THR A 356 -18.92 2.05 -18.51
N SER A 357 -17.79 2.03 -17.81
CA SER A 357 -17.24 3.20 -17.12
C SER A 357 -16.85 4.32 -18.12
N PRO A 358 -16.76 5.58 -17.68
CA PRO A 358 -16.07 6.62 -18.44
C PRO A 358 -14.61 6.22 -18.74
N LEU A 359 -13.98 6.89 -19.73
CA LEU A 359 -12.52 6.83 -19.86
C LEU A 359 -11.89 7.67 -18.74
N TRP A 360 -11.06 7.04 -17.92
CA TRP A 360 -10.39 7.67 -16.78
C TRP A 360 -8.96 8.11 -17.18
N SER A 361 -8.50 9.24 -16.65
CA SER A 361 -7.14 9.80 -16.83
C SER A 361 -6.55 9.75 -18.25
N ASN A 362 -7.37 10.05 -19.27
CA ASN A 362 -7.02 10.01 -20.70
C ASN A 362 -6.45 8.66 -21.19
N PHE A 363 -6.72 7.54 -20.51
CA PHE A 363 -6.35 6.23 -21.01
C PHE A 363 -7.16 5.89 -22.28
N PRO A 364 -6.55 5.18 -23.25
CA PRO A 364 -7.24 4.71 -24.45
C PRO A 364 -8.28 3.64 -24.08
N THR A 365 -9.26 3.38 -24.94
CA THR A 365 -10.38 2.46 -24.66
C THR A 365 -9.90 1.00 -24.49
N GLU A 366 -8.74 0.66 -25.03
CA GLU A 366 -8.09 -0.63 -24.82
C GLU A 366 -7.59 -0.83 -23.38
N LEU A 367 -7.43 0.26 -22.61
CA LEU A 367 -6.85 0.26 -21.24
C LEU A 367 -7.72 0.91 -20.16
N SER A 368 -8.93 1.39 -20.50
CA SER A 368 -9.89 2.02 -19.59
C SER A 368 -11.29 1.99 -20.23
N GLY A 369 -12.31 2.56 -19.56
CA GLY A 369 -13.71 2.42 -19.97
C GLY A 369 -14.17 0.98 -19.73
N ASP A 370 -14.04 0.54 -18.48
CA ASP A 370 -14.23 -0.84 -18.05
C ASP A 370 -15.67 -1.32 -18.18
N THR A 371 -15.82 -2.59 -18.56
CA THR A 371 -17.12 -3.22 -18.71
C THR A 371 -17.55 -3.78 -17.35
N TYR A 372 -18.74 -3.41 -16.88
CA TYR A 372 -19.28 -3.92 -15.63
C TYR A 372 -20.69 -4.47 -15.79
N ILE A 373 -21.00 -5.51 -15.01
CA ILE A 373 -22.34 -6.07 -14.90
C ILE A 373 -23.18 -5.11 -14.06
N ASN A 374 -24.34 -4.74 -14.57
CA ASN A 374 -25.30 -3.94 -13.83
C ASN A 374 -25.82 -4.76 -12.62
N PRO A 375 -25.79 -4.24 -11.37
CA PRO A 375 -26.27 -4.98 -10.19
C PRO A 375 -27.71 -5.48 -10.24
N PHE A 376 -28.56 -4.95 -11.14
CA PHE A 376 -29.91 -5.48 -11.39
C PHE A 376 -29.93 -6.84 -12.11
N ASP A 377 -28.80 -7.29 -12.65
CA ASP A 377 -28.68 -8.56 -13.38
C ASP A 377 -28.47 -9.74 -12.40
N PRO A 378 -29.26 -10.82 -12.47
CA PRO A 378 -29.06 -12.02 -11.63
C PRO A 378 -27.64 -12.61 -11.68
N ARG A 379 -26.89 -12.40 -12.78
CA ARG A 379 -25.50 -12.84 -12.92
C ARG A 379 -24.52 -12.07 -12.03
N PHE A 380 -24.85 -10.84 -11.61
CA PHE A 380 -24.08 -10.12 -10.59
C PHE A 380 -24.08 -10.91 -9.27
N ALA A 381 -25.27 -11.29 -8.78
CA ALA A 381 -25.42 -12.09 -7.56
C ALA A 381 -24.86 -13.53 -7.71
N GLN A 382 -24.89 -14.11 -8.91
CA GLN A 382 -24.24 -15.39 -9.20
C GLN A 382 -22.72 -15.30 -9.03
N LEU A 383 -22.08 -14.29 -9.63
CA LEU A 383 -20.63 -14.09 -9.54
C LEU A 383 -20.19 -13.67 -8.15
N GLN A 384 -20.98 -12.85 -7.44
CA GLN A 384 -20.72 -12.48 -6.05
C GLN A 384 -20.63 -13.70 -5.13
N LYS A 385 -21.55 -14.67 -5.30
CA LYS A 385 -21.53 -15.97 -4.58
C LYS A 385 -20.32 -16.81 -4.97
N LEU A 386 -19.99 -16.87 -6.26
CA LEU A 386 -18.84 -17.66 -6.73
C LEU A 386 -17.51 -17.09 -6.24
N PHE A 387 -17.36 -15.76 -6.21
CA PHE A 387 -16.14 -15.06 -5.79
C PHE A 387 -15.90 -15.13 -4.27
N ILE A 388 -16.95 -14.91 -3.46
CA ILE A 388 -16.86 -15.09 -2.00
C ILE A 388 -16.69 -16.58 -1.66
N GLY A 389 -17.47 -17.46 -2.30
CA GLY A 389 -17.36 -18.91 -2.09
C GLY A 389 -16.00 -19.48 -2.46
N LYS A 390 -15.34 -18.96 -3.50
CA LYS A 390 -13.97 -19.34 -3.88
C LYS A 390 -12.94 -18.91 -2.82
N GLN A 391 -13.09 -17.72 -2.25
CA GLN A 391 -12.24 -17.28 -1.13
C GLN A 391 -12.50 -18.11 0.13
N GLN A 392 -13.76 -18.44 0.45
CA GLN A 392 -14.07 -19.34 1.56
C GLN A 392 -13.57 -20.79 1.33
N GLU A 393 -13.51 -21.27 0.08
CA GLU A 393 -12.90 -22.56 -0.30
C GLU A 393 -11.37 -22.57 -0.09
N LEU A 394 -10.69 -21.45 -0.41
CA LEU A 394 -9.23 -21.35 -0.44
C LEU A 394 -8.59 -20.82 0.85
N TYR A 395 -9.21 -19.85 1.49
CA TYR A 395 -8.75 -19.18 2.72
C TYR A 395 -9.47 -19.67 3.99
N GLY A 396 -10.64 -20.29 3.85
CA GLY A 396 -11.55 -20.55 4.97
C GLY A 396 -12.38 -19.33 5.37
N ASN A 397 -13.21 -19.46 6.40
CA ASN A 397 -14.10 -18.39 6.85
C ASN A 397 -13.42 -17.45 7.86
N VAL A 398 -12.42 -16.70 7.37
CA VAL A 398 -11.57 -15.80 8.18
C VAL A 398 -12.21 -14.44 8.49
N THR A 399 -13.29 -14.06 7.80
CA THR A 399 -13.97 -12.77 8.00
C THR A 399 -15.37 -12.78 7.40
N ASN A 400 -16.19 -11.81 7.86
CA ASN A 400 -17.45 -11.41 7.22
C ASN A 400 -17.37 -9.95 6.70
N PHE A 401 -16.19 -9.31 6.73
CA PHE A 401 -15.99 -7.96 6.21
C PHE A 401 -15.52 -8.00 4.76
N TRP A 402 -16.31 -7.42 3.86
CA TRP A 402 -16.12 -7.49 2.42
C TRP A 402 -16.00 -6.09 1.81
N THR A 403 -14.86 -5.77 1.20
CA THR A 403 -14.67 -4.48 0.50
C THR A 403 -15.16 -4.53 -0.95
N LEU A 404 -15.91 -3.51 -1.39
CA LEU A 404 -16.48 -3.44 -2.74
C LEU A 404 -16.76 -1.97 -3.13
N ASP A 405 -15.95 -1.41 -4.04
CA ASP A 405 -16.01 -0.02 -4.47
C ASP A 405 -16.20 0.11 -5.99
N GLN A 406 -17.44 -0.02 -6.48
CA GLN A 406 -17.77 0.02 -7.92
C GLN A 406 -17.67 1.44 -8.55
N PHE A 407 -17.69 2.50 -7.74
CA PHE A 407 -17.80 3.89 -8.21
C PHE A 407 -16.65 4.79 -7.71
N ASN A 408 -15.49 4.21 -7.41
CA ASN A 408 -14.29 4.95 -7.05
C ASN A 408 -13.75 5.71 -8.28
N GLU A 409 -13.91 7.04 -8.32
CA GLU A 409 -13.62 7.90 -9.49
C GLU A 409 -14.30 7.45 -10.79
N ASN A 410 -15.46 6.79 -10.65
CA ASN A 410 -16.23 6.17 -11.71
C ASN A 410 -17.71 6.55 -11.52
N LEU A 411 -18.30 7.29 -12.46
CA LEU A 411 -19.68 7.76 -12.31
C LEU A 411 -20.72 6.66 -12.61
N PRO A 412 -21.75 6.47 -11.76
CA PRO A 412 -22.91 5.63 -12.07
C PRO A 412 -23.69 6.13 -13.30
N LEU A 413 -24.34 5.21 -14.04
CA LEU A 413 -25.11 5.54 -15.26
C LEU A 413 -26.16 6.64 -15.08
N SER A 414 -26.77 6.75 -13.90
CA SER A 414 -27.65 7.86 -13.55
C SER A 414 -27.41 8.34 -12.12
N GLY A 415 -27.67 9.62 -11.89
CA GLY A 415 -27.77 10.23 -10.57
C GLY A 415 -29.21 10.38 -10.08
N ASP A 416 -30.16 9.62 -10.63
CA ASP A 416 -31.53 9.54 -10.11
C ASP A 416 -31.54 8.82 -8.76
N LEU A 417 -32.24 9.37 -7.77
CA LEU A 417 -32.22 8.87 -6.39
C LEU A 417 -32.63 7.38 -6.32
N GLY A 418 -33.77 7.02 -6.93
CA GLY A 418 -34.23 5.63 -6.98
C GLY A 418 -33.35 4.69 -7.80
N TYR A 419 -32.55 5.18 -8.74
CA TYR A 419 -31.53 4.36 -9.41
C TYR A 419 -30.39 4.05 -8.43
N LEU A 420 -29.83 5.07 -7.78
CA LEU A 420 -28.73 4.93 -6.82
C LEU A 420 -29.10 4.05 -5.63
N GLN A 421 -30.31 4.21 -5.08
CA GLN A 421 -30.83 3.36 -4.00
C GLN A 421 -30.96 1.89 -4.43
N ASN A 422 -31.48 1.64 -5.64
CA ASN A 422 -31.62 0.27 -6.13
C ASN A 422 -30.26 -0.37 -6.43
N VAL A 423 -29.27 0.39 -6.92
CA VAL A 423 -27.92 -0.11 -7.20
C VAL A 423 -27.29 -0.68 -5.92
N SER A 424 -27.19 0.13 -4.86
CA SER A 424 -26.61 -0.31 -3.59
C SER A 424 -27.45 -1.38 -2.89
N HIS A 425 -28.79 -1.34 -3.03
CA HIS A 425 -29.67 -2.38 -2.49
C HIS A 425 -29.43 -3.76 -3.14
N ASN A 426 -29.20 -3.80 -4.46
CA ASN A 426 -28.91 -5.05 -5.15
C ASN A 426 -27.47 -5.54 -4.85
N THR A 427 -26.49 -4.63 -4.75
CA THR A 427 -25.13 -4.97 -4.30
C THR A 427 -25.12 -5.57 -2.89
N TRP A 428 -25.80 -4.92 -1.93
CA TRP A 428 -26.00 -5.46 -0.58
C TRP A 428 -26.72 -6.81 -0.61
N THR A 429 -27.81 -6.95 -1.36
CA THR A 429 -28.54 -8.22 -1.49
C THR A 429 -27.66 -9.34 -2.06
N ALA A 430 -26.79 -9.03 -3.03
CA ALA A 430 -25.83 -9.98 -3.58
C ALA A 430 -24.78 -10.42 -2.55
N LEU A 431 -24.26 -9.49 -1.73
CA LEU A 431 -23.35 -9.79 -0.62
C LEU A 431 -24.03 -10.67 0.44
N LYS A 432 -25.19 -10.27 0.97
CA LYS A 432 -25.95 -11.06 1.96
C LYS A 432 -26.41 -12.42 1.44
N ALA A 433 -26.52 -12.59 0.12
CA ALA A 433 -26.83 -13.86 -0.52
C ALA A 433 -25.61 -14.78 -0.72
N ALA A 434 -24.39 -14.26 -0.57
CA ALA A 434 -23.14 -15.03 -0.56
C ALA A 434 -22.69 -15.36 0.87
N ASP A 435 -22.73 -14.37 1.76
CA ASP A 435 -22.45 -14.48 3.19
C ASP A 435 -23.60 -13.79 3.97
N PRO A 436 -24.46 -14.52 4.70
CA PRO A 436 -25.57 -13.96 5.46
C PRO A 436 -25.17 -12.96 6.56
N ASP A 437 -23.94 -13.01 7.05
CA ASP A 437 -23.42 -12.13 8.10
C ASP A 437 -22.53 -11.01 7.52
N ALA A 438 -22.45 -10.88 6.19
CA ALA A 438 -21.59 -9.93 5.50
C ALA A 438 -21.81 -8.46 5.91
N VAL A 439 -20.70 -7.77 6.15
CA VAL A 439 -20.60 -6.32 6.33
C VAL A 439 -19.89 -5.73 5.11
N TRP A 440 -20.58 -4.87 4.36
CA TRP A 440 -20.01 -4.16 3.21
C TRP A 440 -19.10 -3.01 3.70
N VAL A 441 -17.79 -3.18 3.54
CA VAL A 441 -16.81 -2.09 3.72
C VAL A 441 -16.75 -1.28 2.43
N MET A 442 -16.86 0.05 2.51
CA MET A 442 -16.86 0.92 1.34
C MET A 442 -16.11 2.23 1.61
N GLN A 443 -15.32 2.66 0.64
CA GLN A 443 -14.56 3.91 0.68
C GLN A 443 -15.46 5.10 0.34
N ALA A 444 -15.57 6.07 1.26
CA ALA A 444 -16.35 7.29 1.02
C ALA A 444 -15.66 8.29 0.06
N TRP A 445 -14.50 7.93 -0.51
CA TRP A 445 -13.71 8.78 -1.42
C TRP A 445 -14.53 9.36 -2.57
N LEU A 446 -15.39 8.53 -3.17
CA LEU A 446 -16.29 8.94 -4.25
C LEU A 446 -17.22 10.10 -3.89
N PHE A 447 -17.57 10.28 -2.62
CA PHE A 447 -18.32 11.46 -2.15
C PHE A 447 -17.47 12.74 -2.12
N SER A 448 -16.14 12.62 -2.02
CA SER A 448 -15.19 13.74 -2.04
C SER A 448 -14.76 14.08 -3.48
N SER A 449 -14.18 13.13 -4.20
CA SER A 449 -13.66 13.30 -5.57
C SER A 449 -14.73 13.82 -6.53
N ASP A 450 -15.85 13.11 -6.59
CA ASP A 450 -16.99 13.39 -7.45
C ASP A 450 -18.10 14.14 -6.70
N SER A 451 -17.75 14.99 -5.74
CA SER A 451 -18.69 15.78 -4.92
C SER A 451 -19.68 16.65 -5.71
N ALA A 452 -19.37 16.99 -6.97
CA ALA A 452 -20.29 17.66 -7.90
C ALA A 452 -21.42 16.74 -8.41
N PHE A 453 -21.18 15.42 -8.49
CA PHE A 453 -22.21 14.41 -8.71
C PHE A 453 -22.86 14.00 -7.38
N TRP A 454 -22.07 13.73 -6.34
CA TRP A 454 -22.54 13.21 -5.05
C TRP A 454 -23.04 14.32 -4.10
N THR A 455 -24.20 14.89 -4.48
CA THR A 455 -25.03 15.73 -3.61
C THR A 455 -25.53 14.94 -2.40
N ASN A 456 -25.87 15.64 -1.32
CA ASN A 456 -26.33 14.99 -0.07
C ASN A 456 -27.50 14.02 -0.31
N ASP A 457 -28.52 14.44 -1.05
CA ASP A 457 -29.70 13.65 -1.42
C ASP A 457 -29.31 12.33 -2.13
N ARG A 458 -28.30 12.38 -3.01
CA ARG A 458 -27.79 11.20 -3.74
C ARG A 458 -27.03 10.25 -2.83
N ILE A 459 -26.26 10.78 -1.88
CA ILE A 459 -25.57 9.98 -0.86
C ILE A 459 -26.59 9.34 0.09
N GLU A 460 -27.58 10.10 0.57
CA GLU A 460 -28.65 9.59 1.43
C GLU A 460 -29.43 8.47 0.73
N SER A 461 -29.78 8.67 -0.54
CA SER A 461 -30.50 7.66 -1.32
C SER A 461 -29.65 6.42 -1.62
N PHE A 462 -28.37 6.58 -1.95
CA PHE A 462 -27.45 5.46 -2.18
C PHE A 462 -27.20 4.66 -0.88
N LEU A 463 -26.85 5.32 0.23
CA LEU A 463 -26.68 4.65 1.52
C LEU A 463 -28.01 4.05 2.03
N GLY A 464 -29.14 4.69 1.71
CA GLY A 464 -30.50 4.22 1.99
C GLY A 464 -30.94 2.97 1.21
N GLY A 465 -30.11 2.42 0.33
CA GLY A 465 -30.32 1.09 -0.26
C GLY A 465 -29.98 -0.06 0.70
N ILE A 466 -29.15 0.20 1.71
CA ILE A 466 -28.77 -0.78 2.74
C ILE A 466 -29.68 -0.57 3.97
N PRO A 467 -30.68 -1.45 4.22
CA PRO A 467 -31.69 -1.22 5.26
C PRO A 467 -31.21 -1.53 6.69
N VAL A 468 -30.16 -2.33 6.83
CA VAL A 468 -29.55 -2.70 8.12
C VAL A 468 -28.26 -1.90 8.27
N ASN A 469 -28.19 -0.97 9.22
CA ASN A 469 -27.00 -0.11 9.35
C ASN A 469 -25.73 -0.89 9.72
N SER A 470 -25.83 -1.98 10.48
CA SER A 470 -24.67 -2.83 10.82
C SER A 470 -24.13 -3.69 9.67
N ASP A 471 -24.86 -3.82 8.55
CA ASP A 471 -24.39 -4.52 7.34
C ASP A 471 -23.46 -3.66 6.48
N MET A 472 -23.03 -2.48 6.96
CA MET A 472 -22.12 -1.58 6.25
C MET A 472 -21.13 -0.91 7.20
N LEU A 473 -19.90 -0.70 6.72
CA LEU A 473 -18.87 0.08 7.39
C LEU A 473 -18.25 1.07 6.38
N LEU A 474 -18.40 2.36 6.65
CA LEU A 474 -17.89 3.42 5.77
C LEU A 474 -16.51 3.90 6.21
N LEU A 475 -15.59 4.06 5.27
CA LEU A 475 -14.28 4.68 5.51
C LEU A 475 -14.36 6.13 5.06
N ASP A 476 -14.41 7.10 5.99
CA ASP A 476 -14.32 8.52 5.65
C ASP A 476 -12.86 8.85 5.31
N LEU A 477 -12.49 8.54 4.07
CA LEU A 477 -11.12 8.22 3.65
C LEU A 477 -10.12 9.36 3.81
N PHE A 478 -10.59 10.59 4.00
CA PHE A 478 -9.81 11.83 4.07
C PHE A 478 -10.36 12.76 5.17
N ALA A 479 -10.67 12.20 6.35
CA ALA A 479 -11.43 12.88 7.39
C ALA A 479 -10.65 13.95 8.16
N GLU A 480 -9.32 13.97 8.04
CA GLU A 480 -8.45 15.02 8.54
C GLU A 480 -8.58 16.32 7.72
N SER A 481 -8.84 16.24 6.41
CA SER A 481 -8.80 17.43 5.54
C SER A 481 -10.04 17.65 4.65
N ALA A 482 -10.82 16.62 4.34
CA ALA A 482 -12.10 16.71 3.60
C ALA A 482 -13.19 15.76 4.17
N PRO A 483 -13.52 15.81 5.48
CA PRO A 483 -14.47 14.90 6.13
C PRO A 483 -15.89 14.94 5.54
N GLN A 484 -16.39 13.77 5.10
CA GLN A 484 -17.73 13.62 4.55
C GLN A 484 -18.80 13.40 5.63
N TRP A 485 -18.42 12.91 6.83
CA TRP A 485 -19.35 12.67 7.95
C TRP A 485 -20.14 13.92 8.36
N LEU A 486 -19.52 15.10 8.29
CA LEU A 486 -20.13 16.40 8.63
C LEU A 486 -21.32 16.74 7.72
N ARG A 487 -21.20 16.50 6.41
CA ARG A 487 -22.25 16.86 5.44
C ARG A 487 -23.30 15.76 5.26
N THR A 488 -22.99 14.53 5.64
CA THR A 488 -23.86 13.35 5.54
C THR A 488 -24.58 13.01 6.85
N ASN A 489 -24.55 13.91 7.83
CA ASN A 489 -25.14 13.72 9.16
C ASN A 489 -24.70 12.39 9.81
N SER A 490 -23.38 12.21 9.94
CA SER A 490 -22.76 10.95 10.40
C SER A 490 -23.17 9.74 9.54
N PHE A 491 -23.09 9.90 8.21
CA PHE A 491 -23.52 8.93 7.21
C PHE A 491 -24.91 8.32 7.49
N TYR A 492 -25.86 9.18 7.89
CA TYR A 492 -27.25 8.81 8.19
C TYR A 492 -27.36 7.68 9.25
N GLY A 493 -26.42 7.65 10.19
CA GLY A 493 -26.35 6.69 11.29
C GLY A 493 -25.74 5.34 10.94
N LYS A 494 -25.07 5.19 9.79
CA LYS A 494 -24.27 4.00 9.48
C LYS A 494 -22.93 4.01 10.24
N PRO A 495 -22.39 2.83 10.63
CA PRO A 495 -21.05 2.70 11.18
C PRO A 495 -20.00 3.29 10.23
N TRP A 496 -19.07 4.08 10.77
CA TRP A 496 -17.97 4.65 9.98
C TRP A 496 -16.65 4.75 10.75
N VAL A 497 -15.56 4.85 10.00
CA VAL A 497 -14.19 5.05 10.46
C VAL A 497 -13.74 6.44 10.02
N TRP A 498 -13.17 7.21 10.94
CA TRP A 498 -12.46 8.46 10.63
C TRP A 498 -11.05 8.10 10.17
N CYS A 499 -10.70 8.40 8.92
CA CYS A 499 -9.40 8.00 8.38
C CYS A 499 -8.50 9.20 8.04
N GLU A 500 -7.20 9.04 8.26
CA GLU A 500 -6.15 9.95 7.78
C GLU A 500 -5.61 9.43 6.44
N LEU A 501 -5.77 10.21 5.37
CA LEU A 501 -5.19 9.94 4.05
C LEU A 501 -3.73 10.37 4.04
N HIS A 502 -3.45 11.62 4.44
CA HIS A 502 -2.15 12.29 4.50
C HIS A 502 -1.39 12.38 3.17
N ASP A 503 -1.09 11.25 2.54
CA ASP A 503 -0.31 11.09 1.31
C ASP A 503 -1.12 10.60 0.10
N TYR A 504 -0.70 11.05 -1.09
CA TYR A 504 -1.17 10.64 -2.41
C TYR A 504 0.03 10.22 -3.28
N GLY A 505 0.02 9.00 -3.83
CA GLY A 505 1.06 8.49 -4.72
C GLY A 505 2.44 8.21 -4.09
N GLY A 506 2.64 8.38 -2.77
CA GLY A 506 3.93 8.29 -2.10
C GLY A 506 4.80 9.54 -2.32
N ASN A 507 4.30 10.72 -1.97
CA ASN A 507 4.97 12.01 -2.14
C ASN A 507 6.06 12.22 -1.09
N MET A 508 7.32 12.29 -1.51
CA MET A 508 8.42 12.46 -0.56
C MET A 508 8.53 13.93 -0.09
N GLY A 509 7.78 14.30 0.95
CA GLY A 509 7.76 15.62 1.57
C GLY A 509 7.44 15.54 3.06
N LEU A 510 7.98 16.45 3.87
CA LEU A 510 7.63 16.53 5.30
C LEU A 510 6.33 17.32 5.49
N TYR A 511 5.32 16.70 6.12
CA TYR A 511 3.99 17.26 6.27
C TYR A 511 3.22 16.62 7.44
N GLY A 512 2.29 17.36 8.03
CA GLY A 512 1.31 16.84 8.98
C GLY A 512 0.24 17.86 9.35
N GLN A 513 -0.85 17.40 9.96
CA GLN A 513 -1.97 18.23 10.43
C GLN A 513 -2.33 17.87 11.89
N ILE A 514 -1.36 18.02 12.81
CA ILE A 514 -1.50 17.70 14.25
C ILE A 514 -2.85 18.12 14.85
N GLU A 515 -3.28 19.37 14.65
CA GLU A 515 -4.56 19.86 15.21
C GLU A 515 -5.76 19.09 14.65
N ASN A 516 -5.76 18.74 13.36
CA ASN A 516 -6.87 18.00 12.76
C ASN A 516 -6.91 16.55 13.26
N ILE A 517 -5.75 15.91 13.37
CA ILE A 517 -5.60 14.51 13.81
C ILE A 517 -5.91 14.34 15.31
N THR A 518 -5.60 15.33 16.15
CA THR A 518 -5.81 15.25 17.61
C THR A 518 -7.10 15.91 18.10
N ILE A 519 -7.56 17.00 17.47
CA ILE A 519 -8.74 17.75 17.91
C ILE A 519 -9.98 17.34 17.12
N ASN A 520 -9.92 17.31 15.78
CA ASN A 520 -11.12 17.06 14.96
C ASN A 520 -11.60 15.60 15.05
N SER A 521 -10.69 14.63 15.18
CA SER A 521 -11.02 13.22 15.47
C SER A 521 -11.75 13.08 16.82
N MET A 522 -11.31 13.83 17.83
CA MET A 522 -11.94 13.90 19.15
C MET A 522 -13.30 14.64 19.13
N ASP A 523 -13.48 15.62 18.24
CA ASP A 523 -14.81 16.22 18.00
C ASP A 523 -15.74 15.28 17.24
N ALA A 524 -15.23 14.44 16.34
CA ALA A 524 -16.02 13.37 15.73
C ALA A 524 -16.53 12.39 16.81
N VAL A 525 -15.68 11.94 17.73
CA VAL A 525 -16.08 11.09 18.89
C VAL A 525 -17.10 11.78 19.82
N ARG A 526 -17.08 13.11 19.94
CA ARG A 526 -18.08 13.86 20.72
C ARG A 526 -19.43 14.03 20.02
N ASN A 527 -19.46 14.11 18.69
CA ASN A 527 -20.63 14.52 17.92
C ASN A 527 -21.23 13.41 17.04
N SER A 528 -20.57 12.25 16.94
CA SER A 528 -21.03 11.06 16.21
C SER A 528 -21.28 9.89 17.15
N SER A 529 -22.46 9.28 17.07
CA SER A 529 -22.78 8.01 17.75
C SER A 529 -22.63 6.78 16.85
N SER A 530 -22.26 6.96 15.57
CA SER A 530 -21.97 5.86 14.64
C SER A 530 -20.51 5.82 14.16
N LEU A 531 -19.64 6.65 14.73
CA LEU A 531 -18.19 6.52 14.60
C LEU A 531 -17.73 5.30 15.40
N VAL A 532 -17.11 4.34 14.73
CA VAL A 532 -16.68 3.05 15.31
C VAL A 532 -15.18 2.77 15.11
N GLY A 533 -14.43 3.66 14.47
CA GLY A 533 -12.98 3.48 14.33
C GLY A 533 -12.20 4.73 13.94
N PHE A 534 -10.90 4.68 14.18
CA PHE A 534 -9.90 5.51 13.50
C PHE A 534 -9.09 4.64 12.54
N GLY A 535 -8.44 5.21 11.52
CA GLY A 535 -7.60 4.41 10.62
C GLY A 535 -6.68 5.22 9.71
N LEU A 536 -5.74 4.51 9.09
CA LEU A 536 -4.78 5.08 8.16
C LEU A 536 -5.10 4.62 6.74
N THR A 537 -5.20 5.54 5.79
CA THR A 537 -5.67 5.31 4.41
C THR A 537 -4.74 5.90 3.35
N MET A 538 -3.48 6.12 3.70
CA MET A 538 -2.44 6.65 2.81
C MET A 538 -2.25 5.87 1.52
N GLU A 539 -2.07 6.57 0.40
CA GLU A 539 -1.83 5.94 -0.88
C GLU A 539 -0.45 5.27 -0.96
N GLY A 540 0.58 5.86 -0.36
CA GLY A 540 1.88 5.24 -0.19
C GLY A 540 2.40 5.31 1.26
N GLN A 541 3.45 4.57 1.57
CA GLN A 541 4.36 4.89 2.67
C GLN A 541 5.56 5.64 2.08
N GLU A 542 5.87 6.82 2.64
CA GLU A 542 6.80 7.79 2.04
C GLU A 542 7.68 8.56 3.05
N GLY A 543 7.32 8.52 4.33
CA GLY A 543 7.92 9.31 5.40
C GLY A 543 6.96 9.46 6.57
N ASN A 544 7.06 10.59 7.28
CA ASN A 544 6.06 11.16 8.21
C ASN A 544 5.45 10.25 9.31
N GLU A 545 6.03 9.07 9.56
CA GLU A 545 5.58 8.00 10.47
C GLU A 545 4.96 8.45 11.80
N ILE A 546 5.52 9.50 12.41
CA ILE A 546 5.03 10.09 13.66
C ILE A 546 3.57 10.59 13.59
N MET A 547 3.09 11.00 12.40
CA MET A 547 1.72 11.47 12.18
C MET A 547 0.73 10.32 12.24
N TYR A 548 1.04 9.27 11.49
CA TYR A 548 0.28 8.02 11.43
C TYR A 548 0.22 7.32 12.80
N ASP A 549 1.35 7.27 13.52
CA ASP A 549 1.38 6.78 14.91
C ASP A 549 0.59 7.69 15.86
N LEU A 550 0.60 9.01 15.65
CA LEU A 550 -0.16 9.97 16.49
C LEU A 550 -1.68 9.74 16.38
N LEU A 551 -2.24 9.40 15.21
CA LEU A 551 -3.67 9.04 15.12
C LEU A 551 -3.96 7.71 15.85
N LEU A 552 -3.09 6.72 15.72
CA LEU A 552 -3.29 5.42 16.36
C LEU A 552 -3.16 5.51 17.90
N ASP A 553 -2.20 6.28 18.43
CA ASP A 553 -2.11 6.58 19.87
C ASP A 553 -3.28 7.50 20.32
N GLN A 554 -3.80 8.38 19.44
CA GLN A 554 -5.00 9.19 19.71
C GLN A 554 -6.27 8.32 19.86
N ALA A 555 -6.31 7.13 19.25
CA ALA A 555 -7.37 6.14 19.47
C ALA A 555 -7.39 5.62 20.93
N TRP A 556 -6.32 5.79 21.70
CA TRP A 556 -6.18 5.39 23.11
C TRP A 556 -6.33 6.54 24.11
N SER A 557 -6.63 7.76 23.65
CA SER A 557 -6.81 8.94 24.51
C SER A 557 -8.19 9.59 24.34
N PRO A 558 -9.00 9.76 25.40
CA PRO A 558 -10.29 10.46 25.37
C PRO A 558 -10.17 12.00 25.32
N LYS A 559 -8.99 12.51 24.99
CA LYS A 559 -8.65 13.94 24.86
C LYS A 559 -7.62 14.10 23.75
N PRO A 560 -7.55 15.27 23.08
CA PRO A 560 -6.43 15.61 22.20
C PRO A 560 -5.10 15.37 22.91
N ILE A 561 -4.17 14.68 22.26
CA ILE A 561 -2.83 14.39 22.79
C ILE A 561 -2.03 15.70 22.96
N ASP A 562 -1.32 15.80 24.09
CA ASP A 562 -0.28 16.82 24.25
C ASP A 562 0.92 16.48 23.34
N THR A 563 1.00 17.16 22.21
CA THR A 563 2.02 16.87 21.21
C THR A 563 3.43 17.32 21.61
N GLU A 564 3.59 18.21 22.60
CA GLU A 564 4.92 18.60 23.09
C GLU A 564 5.57 17.42 23.82
N THR A 565 4.84 16.84 24.78
CA THR A 565 5.25 15.61 25.46
C THR A 565 5.38 14.43 24.47
N TYR A 566 4.43 14.28 23.53
CA TYR A 566 4.46 13.19 22.54
C TYR A 566 5.72 13.23 21.67
N PHE A 567 6.05 14.38 21.06
CA PHE A 567 7.23 14.52 20.21
C PHE A 567 8.53 14.37 21.02
N HIS A 568 8.56 14.84 22.27
CA HIS A 568 9.69 14.61 23.17
C HIS A 568 9.93 13.11 23.44
N ASP A 569 8.88 12.35 23.73
CA ASP A 569 9.03 10.92 24.03
C ASP A 569 9.26 10.07 22.77
N TRP A 570 8.73 10.49 21.61
CA TRP A 570 9.12 9.95 20.29
C TRP A 570 10.63 10.09 20.04
N VAL A 571 11.17 11.30 20.19
CA VAL A 571 12.61 11.60 20.04
C VAL A 571 13.46 10.79 21.02
N SER A 572 12.95 10.58 22.24
CA SER A 572 13.61 9.72 23.24
C SER A 572 13.75 8.27 22.77
N ALA A 573 12.67 7.68 22.25
CA ALA A 573 12.63 6.29 21.81
C ALA A 573 13.40 6.09 20.49
N ARG A 574 13.13 6.90 19.47
CA ARG A 574 13.69 6.79 18.12
C ARG A 574 15.23 6.87 18.08
N TYR A 575 15.83 7.68 18.96
CA TYR A 575 17.29 7.84 19.03
C TYR A 575 17.96 7.20 20.24
N GLY A 576 17.19 6.62 21.18
CA GLY A 576 17.73 5.99 22.39
C GLY A 576 18.50 6.92 23.33
N THR A 577 18.23 8.23 23.31
CA THR A 577 18.96 9.22 24.12
C THR A 577 18.09 10.37 24.63
N LYS A 578 18.22 10.70 25.92
CA LYS A 578 17.50 11.79 26.60
C LYS A 578 18.40 12.99 26.98
N ASN A 579 19.63 13.02 26.47
CA ASN A 579 20.66 13.99 26.92
C ASN A 579 21.12 14.98 25.83
N VAL A 580 20.73 14.80 24.57
CA VAL A 580 21.23 15.61 23.44
C VAL A 580 20.19 16.66 23.06
N LYS A 581 20.23 17.83 23.73
CA LYS A 581 19.19 18.87 23.66
C LYS A 581 18.84 19.27 22.22
N SER A 582 19.81 19.36 21.31
CA SER A 582 19.55 19.79 19.94
C SER A 582 18.65 18.84 19.13
N LEU A 583 18.53 17.56 19.49
CA LEU A 583 17.51 16.68 18.87
C LEU A 583 16.10 17.21 19.16
N TYR A 584 15.82 17.47 20.42
CA TYR A 584 14.55 17.99 20.91
C TYR A 584 14.26 19.38 20.34
N THR A 585 15.25 20.28 20.30
CA THR A 585 15.11 21.59 19.64
C THR A 585 14.75 21.46 18.15
N GLY A 586 15.38 20.52 17.44
CA GLY A 586 15.13 20.30 16.02
C GLY A 586 13.70 19.83 15.74
N TRP A 587 13.22 18.83 16.48
CA TRP A 587 11.84 18.34 16.34
C TRP A 587 10.79 19.34 16.82
N GLU A 588 11.07 20.10 17.89
CA GLU A 588 10.18 21.15 18.40
C GLU A 588 10.04 22.34 17.43
N LEU A 589 11.02 22.58 16.55
CA LEU A 589 10.87 23.56 15.47
C LEU A 589 9.91 23.06 14.38
N LEU A 590 9.91 21.75 14.07
CA LEU A 590 9.05 21.16 13.05
C LEU A 590 7.61 20.91 13.53
N ARG A 591 7.42 20.52 14.80
CA ARG A 591 6.11 20.15 15.38
C ARG A 591 5.02 21.22 15.13
N PRO A 592 5.16 22.49 15.55
CA PRO A 592 4.14 23.52 15.35
C PRO A 592 4.18 24.16 13.95
N THR A 593 4.97 23.64 13.00
CA THR A 593 5.13 24.23 11.66
C THR A 593 4.92 23.21 10.54
N VAL A 594 5.90 22.37 10.27
CA VAL A 594 5.91 21.37 9.19
C VAL A 594 4.89 20.25 9.45
N PHE A 595 4.76 19.82 10.72
CA PHE A 595 3.80 18.79 11.13
C PHE A 595 2.44 19.34 11.60
N ASN A 596 2.23 20.66 11.56
CA ASN A 596 0.95 21.29 11.93
C ASN A 596 0.50 22.32 10.89
N ASN A 597 0.23 21.85 9.67
CA ASN A 597 -0.32 22.68 8.61
C ASN A 597 -1.78 23.08 8.90
N THR A 598 -1.97 24.32 9.33
CA THR A 598 -3.27 24.97 9.48
C THR A 598 -3.76 25.65 8.19
N ASN A 599 -2.96 25.68 7.11
CA ASN A 599 -3.39 26.16 5.80
C ASN A 599 -4.07 25.04 5.00
N LEU A 600 -5.36 24.86 5.24
CA LEU A 600 -6.22 23.86 4.59
C LEU A 600 -6.49 24.12 3.08
N THR A 601 -5.68 24.96 2.42
CA THR A 601 -5.60 24.95 0.95
C THR A 601 -4.62 23.92 0.41
N VAL A 602 -3.67 23.45 1.22
CA VAL A 602 -2.79 22.31 0.91
C VAL A 602 -3.17 21.18 1.86
N THR A 603 -3.90 20.19 1.36
CA THR A 603 -4.61 19.21 2.19
C THR A 603 -3.87 17.87 2.35
N ALA A 604 -2.66 17.75 1.81
CA ALA A 604 -1.87 16.51 1.76
C ALA A 604 -0.37 16.82 1.58
N VAL A 605 0.49 15.80 1.62
CA VAL A 605 1.93 15.95 1.39
C VAL A 605 2.24 16.63 0.04
N PRO A 606 2.95 17.78 0.03
CA PRO A 606 3.30 18.48 -1.20
C PRO A 606 4.54 17.86 -1.87
N LYS A 607 4.50 17.75 -3.21
CA LYS A 607 5.65 17.37 -4.06
C LYS A 607 6.65 18.52 -4.19
N SER A 608 7.90 18.19 -4.53
CA SER A 608 8.84 19.21 -5.03
C SER A 608 8.59 19.49 -6.51
N ILE A 609 8.75 20.75 -6.94
CA ILE A 609 8.67 21.10 -8.36
C ILE A 609 9.73 20.38 -9.22
N LEU A 610 10.83 19.88 -8.62
CA LEU A 610 11.89 19.17 -9.35
C LEU A 610 11.39 17.87 -9.98
N GLU A 611 10.36 17.27 -9.37
CA GLU A 611 9.77 16.00 -9.77
C GLU A 611 8.81 16.15 -10.96
N LEU A 612 8.34 17.36 -11.25
CA LEU A 612 7.34 17.65 -12.28
C LEU A 612 7.98 17.98 -13.64
N VAL A 613 7.21 17.77 -14.72
CA VAL A 613 7.51 18.26 -16.08
C VAL A 613 8.02 19.71 -16.05
N PRO A 614 9.26 19.98 -16.49
CA PRO A 614 9.81 21.32 -16.50
C PRO A 614 9.00 22.29 -17.39
N SER A 615 8.74 23.48 -16.85
CA SER A 615 7.94 24.56 -17.47
C SER A 615 8.44 25.91 -16.96
N ILE A 616 8.25 27.01 -17.71
CA ILE A 616 8.54 28.38 -17.23
C ILE A 616 7.44 28.94 -16.31
N SER A 617 6.31 28.25 -16.15
CA SER A 617 5.14 28.74 -15.43
C SER A 617 4.32 27.61 -14.79
N GLY A 618 3.56 27.96 -13.76
CA GLY A 618 2.59 27.04 -13.14
C GLY A 618 3.17 25.87 -12.35
N LEU A 619 4.45 25.91 -11.96
CA LEU A 619 5.07 24.90 -11.08
C LEU A 619 5.05 25.28 -9.60
N LEU A 620 5.40 26.52 -9.26
CA LEU A 620 5.41 27.02 -7.87
C LEU A 620 3.99 27.26 -7.35
N GLY A 621 3.74 26.94 -6.08
CA GLY A 621 2.55 27.38 -5.36
C GLY A 621 1.24 26.67 -5.72
N ARG A 622 1.31 25.44 -6.24
CA ARG A 622 0.10 24.62 -6.46
C ARG A 622 -0.51 24.18 -5.12
N THR A 623 -1.83 24.17 -5.04
CA THR A 623 -2.60 23.78 -3.85
C THR A 623 -3.53 22.58 -4.08
N GLY A 624 -3.96 22.35 -5.33
CA GLY A 624 -4.74 21.17 -5.73
C GLY A 624 -3.85 20.00 -6.17
N HIS A 625 -4.29 19.28 -7.22
CA HIS A 625 -3.57 18.13 -7.78
C HIS A 625 -2.08 18.43 -8.06
N HIS A 626 -1.19 17.58 -7.55
CA HIS A 626 0.24 17.84 -7.38
C HIS A 626 0.50 19.18 -6.66
N ALA A 627 0.16 19.26 -5.38
CA ALA A 627 0.44 20.44 -4.55
C ALA A 627 1.96 20.66 -4.43
N THR A 628 2.38 21.92 -4.51
CA THR A 628 3.79 22.37 -4.44
C THR A 628 3.96 23.63 -3.59
N ALA A 629 2.86 24.14 -3.00
CA ALA A 629 2.92 25.26 -2.07
C ALA A 629 3.48 24.82 -0.72
N ILE A 630 4.69 25.26 -0.39
CA ILE A 630 5.28 25.06 0.94
C ILE A 630 4.43 25.83 1.96
N THR A 631 3.88 25.12 2.94
CA THR A 631 2.91 25.65 3.93
C THR A 631 3.56 26.40 5.10
N TYR A 632 4.87 26.29 5.24
CA TYR A 632 5.69 26.82 6.33
C TYR A 632 6.85 27.68 5.78
N ASN A 633 7.52 28.44 6.65
CA ASN A 633 8.71 29.20 6.27
C ASN A 633 9.92 28.26 6.08
N PRO A 634 10.54 28.14 4.88
CA PRO A 634 11.65 27.23 4.64
C PRO A 634 12.87 27.43 5.56
N ALA A 635 13.05 28.62 6.14
CA ALA A 635 14.11 28.88 7.11
C ALA A 635 13.99 28.03 8.40
N VAL A 636 12.78 27.60 8.78
CA VAL A 636 12.54 26.72 9.93
C VAL A 636 13.14 25.34 9.68
N MET A 637 13.02 24.81 8.46
CA MET A 637 13.62 23.52 8.10
C MET A 637 15.16 23.57 8.16
N VAL A 638 15.76 24.70 7.74
CA VAL A 638 17.20 24.94 7.87
C VAL A 638 17.64 24.99 9.33
N GLU A 639 16.86 25.65 10.20
CA GLU A 639 17.16 25.75 11.63
C GLU A 639 17.01 24.41 12.36
N ALA A 640 15.94 23.67 12.06
CA ALA A 640 15.71 22.31 12.56
C ALA A 640 16.82 21.34 12.12
N TRP A 641 17.20 21.36 10.84
CA TRP A 641 18.32 20.58 10.32
C TRP A 641 19.65 20.98 10.96
N THR A 642 19.89 22.27 11.19
CA THR A 642 21.10 22.76 11.87
C THR A 642 21.19 22.20 13.30
N GLU A 643 20.07 22.13 14.04
CA GLU A 643 20.05 21.50 15.36
C GLU A 643 20.20 19.96 15.28
N LEU A 644 19.57 19.29 14.30
CA LEU A 644 19.77 17.86 14.07
C LEU A 644 21.24 17.52 13.77
N PHE A 645 21.92 18.31 12.93
CA PHE A 645 23.35 18.12 12.64
C PHE A 645 24.24 18.43 13.85
N LYS A 646 23.95 19.51 14.62
CA LYS A 646 24.63 19.81 15.89
C LYS A 646 24.49 18.67 16.91
N ALA A 647 23.35 17.98 16.94
CA ALA A 647 23.17 16.83 17.83
C ALA A 647 24.18 15.71 17.54
N GLY A 648 24.40 15.36 16.26
CA GLY A 648 25.43 14.39 15.86
C GLY A 648 26.85 14.84 16.19
N LEU A 649 27.12 16.15 16.23
CA LEU A 649 28.40 16.69 16.70
C LEU A 649 28.53 16.68 18.24
N GLN A 650 27.42 16.71 18.98
CA GLN A 650 27.39 16.59 20.45
C GLN A 650 27.54 15.13 20.90
N ASP A 651 26.92 14.19 20.19
CA ASP A 651 27.06 12.75 20.43
C ASP A 651 27.28 12.01 19.10
N ILE A 652 28.56 11.74 18.81
CA ILE A 652 29.00 11.14 17.54
C ILE A 652 28.39 9.75 17.27
N ARG A 653 27.84 9.09 18.29
CA ARG A 653 27.15 7.80 18.15
C ARG A 653 25.84 7.90 17.35
N LEU A 654 25.24 9.09 17.29
CA LEU A 654 24.04 9.34 16.49
C LEU A 654 24.29 9.10 15.00
N PHE A 655 25.47 9.43 14.47
CA PHE A 655 25.83 9.09 13.08
C PHE A 655 25.90 7.58 12.79
N ALA A 656 25.79 6.71 13.81
CA ALA A 656 25.66 5.26 13.68
C ALA A 656 24.28 4.72 14.16
N ASN A 657 23.36 5.58 14.58
CA ASN A 657 21.97 5.21 14.84
C ASN A 657 21.17 5.26 13.51
N PRO A 658 20.54 4.15 13.06
CA PRO A 658 19.89 4.11 11.76
C PRO A 658 18.71 5.09 11.59
N ALA A 659 17.93 5.34 12.65
CA ALA A 659 16.82 6.29 12.60
C ALA A 659 17.33 7.74 12.46
N TYR A 660 18.40 8.12 13.16
CA TYR A 660 19.08 9.40 12.97
C TYR A 660 19.69 9.52 11.58
N GLN A 661 20.25 8.44 11.01
CA GLN A 661 20.72 8.43 9.61
C GLN A 661 19.57 8.65 8.62
N TYR A 662 18.41 8.00 8.83
CA TYR A 662 17.21 8.22 8.00
C TYR A 662 16.74 9.67 8.08
N ASP A 663 16.46 10.16 9.29
CA ASP A 663 15.90 11.50 9.51
C ASP A 663 16.86 12.60 9.02
N LEU A 664 18.18 12.41 9.19
CA LEU A 664 19.18 13.37 8.70
C LEU A 664 19.23 13.43 7.17
N VAL A 665 19.09 12.30 6.46
CA VAL A 665 18.98 12.28 4.98
C VAL A 665 17.69 12.96 4.53
N ASP A 666 16.56 12.64 5.16
CA ASP A 666 15.24 13.19 4.83
C ASP A 666 15.17 14.71 5.06
N TRP A 667 15.73 15.19 6.18
CA TRP A 667 15.76 16.61 6.49
C TRP A 667 16.73 17.37 5.58
N THR A 668 17.85 16.76 5.16
CA THR A 668 18.72 17.34 4.12
C THR A 668 18.02 17.38 2.77
N ARG A 669 17.31 16.31 2.38
CA ARG A 669 16.44 16.28 1.19
C ARG A 669 15.47 17.45 1.23
N GLN A 670 14.71 17.63 2.32
CA GLN A 670 13.74 18.72 2.45
C GLN A 670 14.39 20.12 2.35
N VAL A 671 15.56 20.36 2.95
CA VAL A 671 16.29 21.64 2.80
C VAL A 671 16.73 21.88 1.35
N LEU A 672 17.26 20.86 0.67
CA LEU A 672 17.71 20.97 -0.72
C LEU A 672 16.53 21.20 -1.68
N VAL A 673 15.42 20.47 -1.56
CA VAL A 673 14.27 20.65 -2.46
C VAL A 673 13.55 21.98 -2.22
N ASN A 674 13.43 22.46 -0.98
CA ASN A 674 12.93 23.80 -0.69
C ASN A 674 13.82 24.90 -1.30
N SER A 675 15.11 24.63 -1.49
CA SER A 675 16.06 25.55 -2.11
C SER A 675 16.04 25.51 -3.64
N PHE A 676 15.48 24.46 -4.23
CA PHE A 676 15.35 24.30 -5.69
C PHE A 676 14.44 25.39 -6.29
N ASP A 677 13.32 25.70 -5.65
CA ASP A 677 12.35 26.75 -6.03
C ASP A 677 13.02 28.10 -6.32
N GLY A 678 13.97 28.52 -5.46
CA GLY A 678 14.70 29.77 -5.62
C GLY A 678 15.64 29.76 -6.83
N LEU A 679 16.30 28.64 -7.11
CA LEU A 679 17.17 28.49 -8.28
C LEU A 679 16.36 28.38 -9.59
N TYR A 680 15.20 27.73 -9.52
CA TYR A 680 14.23 27.64 -10.60
C TYR A 680 13.71 29.03 -10.97
N LYS A 681 13.32 29.83 -9.96
CA LYS A 681 12.92 31.22 -10.17
C LYS A 681 14.05 32.08 -10.76
N ASP A 682 15.29 31.95 -10.27
CA ASP A 682 16.46 32.65 -10.85
C ASP A 682 16.63 32.30 -12.35
N LEU A 683 16.46 31.03 -12.74
CA LEU A 683 16.52 30.60 -14.14
C LEU A 683 15.38 31.21 -14.98
N VAL A 684 14.13 31.13 -14.51
CA VAL A 684 12.94 31.61 -15.24
C VAL A 684 12.91 33.14 -15.35
N ASP A 685 13.28 33.87 -14.30
CA ASP A 685 13.34 35.34 -14.33
C ASP A 685 14.40 35.83 -15.32
N ALA A 686 15.54 35.13 -15.45
CA ALA A 686 16.52 35.42 -16.50
C ALA A 686 16.00 35.09 -17.90
N TYR A 687 15.30 33.96 -18.05
CA TYR A 687 14.74 33.55 -19.32
C TYR A 687 13.74 34.56 -19.85
N THR A 688 12.73 34.89 -19.06
CA THR A 688 11.68 35.86 -19.41
C THR A 688 12.26 37.26 -19.67
N SER A 689 13.28 37.67 -18.89
CA SER A 689 14.06 38.90 -19.13
C SER A 689 14.97 38.86 -20.37
N SER A 690 14.91 37.80 -21.19
CA SER A 690 15.68 37.62 -22.42
C SER A 690 17.21 37.68 -22.23
N ALA A 691 17.71 37.14 -21.12
CA ALA A 691 19.14 37.03 -20.85
C ALA A 691 19.86 36.13 -21.87
N SER A 692 21.19 36.28 -21.98
CA SER A 692 21.98 35.50 -22.94
C SER A 692 21.98 34.00 -22.63
N SER A 693 22.14 33.16 -23.66
CA SER A 693 22.28 31.70 -23.54
C SER A 693 23.33 31.27 -22.51
N SER A 694 24.42 32.06 -22.35
CA SER A 694 25.43 31.85 -21.30
C SER A 694 24.92 32.07 -19.88
N ILE A 695 24.06 33.07 -19.65
CA ILE A 695 23.41 33.31 -18.34
C ILE A 695 22.39 32.20 -18.05
N ILE A 696 21.58 31.80 -19.04
CA ILE A 696 20.61 30.69 -18.90
C ILE A 696 21.33 29.40 -18.51
N LYS A 697 22.42 29.04 -19.21
CA LYS A 697 23.23 27.86 -18.88
C LYS A 697 23.92 27.99 -17.51
N SER A 698 24.38 29.18 -17.13
CA SER A 698 25.01 29.41 -15.82
C SER A 698 24.03 29.27 -14.65
N ARG A 699 22.80 29.79 -14.79
CA ARG A 699 21.73 29.61 -13.77
C ARG A 699 21.25 28.16 -13.73
N GLY A 700 21.04 27.55 -14.91
CA GLY A 700 20.71 26.13 -15.06
C GLY A 700 21.73 25.18 -14.43
N ALA A 701 23.03 25.48 -14.56
CA ALA A 701 24.08 24.67 -13.94
C ALA A 701 23.98 24.60 -12.40
N LYS A 702 23.41 25.62 -11.73
CA LYS A 702 23.15 25.58 -10.28
C LYS A 702 22.07 24.54 -9.93
N LEU A 703 20.98 24.49 -10.71
CA LEU A 703 19.91 23.51 -10.53
C LEU A 703 20.45 22.08 -10.70
N ILE A 704 21.22 21.83 -11.77
CA ILE A 704 21.84 20.52 -12.03
C ILE A 704 22.87 20.16 -10.94
N ALA A 705 23.62 21.12 -10.41
CA ALA A 705 24.52 20.88 -9.28
C ALA A 705 23.75 20.53 -7.99
N LEU A 706 22.60 21.17 -7.72
CA LEU A 706 21.79 20.88 -6.55
C LEU A 706 21.14 19.50 -6.66
N LEU A 707 20.60 19.12 -7.83
CA LEU A 707 20.06 17.77 -8.07
C LEU A 707 21.13 16.69 -7.94
N LYS A 708 22.36 16.93 -8.38
CA LYS A 708 23.49 15.99 -8.19
C LYS A 708 23.98 15.92 -6.74
N THR A 709 23.78 16.99 -5.96
CA THR A 709 24.02 16.98 -4.51
C THR A 709 22.93 16.17 -3.80
N LEU A 710 21.67 16.37 -4.18
CA LEU A 710 20.50 15.65 -3.68
C LEU A 710 20.62 14.14 -3.94
N ASP A 711 20.90 13.73 -5.17
CA ASP A 711 21.13 12.33 -5.56
C ASP A 711 22.23 11.66 -4.71
N ALA A 712 23.34 12.37 -4.46
CA ALA A 712 24.44 11.89 -3.63
C ALA A 712 24.08 11.76 -2.14
N VAL A 713 23.27 12.69 -1.59
CA VAL A 713 22.76 12.62 -0.21
C VAL A 713 21.81 11.44 -0.05
N LEU A 714 20.86 11.29 -0.97
CA LEU A 714 19.89 10.19 -0.98
C LEU A 714 20.58 8.82 -1.11
N ALA A 715 21.67 8.73 -1.88
CA ALA A 715 22.47 7.50 -2.04
C ALA A 715 23.16 7.00 -0.75
N THR A 716 23.15 7.78 0.34
CA THR A 716 23.77 7.39 1.62
C THR A 716 22.89 6.48 2.48
N ASN A 717 21.59 6.40 2.22
CA ASN A 717 20.62 5.53 2.91
C ASN A 717 19.86 4.68 1.88
N VAL A 718 19.60 3.40 2.17
CA VAL A 718 18.97 2.46 1.22
C VAL A 718 17.50 2.78 0.91
N HIS A 719 16.76 3.34 1.88
CA HIS A 719 15.33 3.64 1.75
C HIS A 719 15.04 4.86 0.85
N PHE A 720 16.10 5.56 0.43
CA PHE A 720 16.05 6.70 -0.49
C PHE A 720 16.64 6.36 -1.88
N GLN A 721 16.58 5.11 -2.32
CA GLN A 721 17.19 4.65 -3.58
C GLN A 721 16.17 3.97 -4.51
N LEU A 722 16.39 4.13 -5.83
CA LEU A 722 15.64 3.40 -6.85
C LEU A 722 16.02 1.90 -6.89
N THR A 723 17.24 1.56 -6.47
CA THR A 723 17.82 0.22 -6.62
C THR A 723 17.05 -0.90 -5.88
N PRO A 724 16.60 -0.74 -4.61
CA PRO A 724 15.78 -1.74 -3.92
C PRO A 724 14.47 -2.05 -4.67
N TRP A 725 13.64 -1.04 -4.94
CA TRP A 725 12.37 -1.15 -5.67
C TRP A 725 12.51 -1.92 -7.00
N ILE A 726 13.56 -1.60 -7.78
CA ILE A 726 13.85 -2.31 -9.03
C ILE A 726 14.35 -3.75 -8.78
N ASN A 727 15.10 -4.01 -7.72
CA ASN A 727 15.54 -5.37 -7.37
C ASN A 727 14.39 -6.25 -6.87
N GLU A 728 13.50 -5.73 -6.01
CA GLU A 728 12.29 -6.39 -5.50
C GLU A 728 11.37 -6.79 -6.67
N ALA A 729 11.04 -5.83 -7.54
CA ALA A 729 10.26 -6.09 -8.75
C ALA A 729 10.87 -7.20 -9.61
N ARG A 730 12.20 -7.21 -9.76
CA ARG A 730 12.95 -8.23 -10.53
C ARG A 730 13.10 -9.58 -9.82
N ALA A 731 12.94 -9.62 -8.50
CA ALA A 731 12.99 -10.82 -7.69
C ALA A 731 11.64 -11.55 -7.64
N SER A 732 10.52 -10.81 -7.59
CA SER A 732 9.16 -11.36 -7.42
C SER A 732 8.73 -12.39 -8.47
N SER A 733 9.21 -12.29 -9.72
CA SER A 733 9.16 -13.38 -10.72
C SER A 733 10.38 -13.31 -11.66
N PRO A 734 11.47 -14.07 -11.40
CA PRO A 734 12.75 -13.90 -12.09
C PRO A 734 12.76 -14.23 -13.59
N SER A 735 11.75 -14.95 -14.09
CA SER A 735 11.52 -15.25 -15.51
C SER A 735 10.99 -14.04 -16.29
N THR A 736 10.31 -13.12 -15.62
CA THR A 736 9.61 -11.95 -16.19
C THR A 736 10.16 -10.63 -15.65
N ALA A 737 11.36 -10.66 -15.07
CA ALA A 737 11.99 -9.54 -14.38
C ALA A 737 12.05 -8.22 -15.18
N ASN A 738 12.19 -8.27 -16.51
CA ASN A 738 12.22 -7.07 -17.36
C ASN A 738 10.85 -6.37 -17.46
N PHE A 739 9.75 -7.14 -17.50
CA PHE A 739 8.38 -6.61 -17.47
C PHE A 739 8.08 -5.95 -16.11
N LEU A 740 8.54 -6.57 -15.03
CA LEU A 740 8.33 -6.10 -13.67
C LEU A 740 9.16 -4.85 -13.36
N GLU A 741 10.40 -4.77 -13.87
CA GLU A 741 11.17 -3.53 -13.87
C GLU A 741 10.49 -2.42 -14.68
N TYR A 742 9.92 -2.72 -15.84
CA TYR A 742 9.16 -1.74 -16.62
C TYR A 742 7.95 -1.21 -15.83
N ASN A 743 7.20 -2.08 -15.16
CA ASN A 743 6.09 -1.68 -14.26
C ASN A 743 6.59 -0.75 -13.15
N ALA A 744 7.62 -1.18 -12.42
CA ALA A 744 8.23 -0.46 -11.31
C ALA A 744 8.77 0.93 -11.72
N ARG A 745 9.33 1.05 -12.93
CA ARG A 745 9.78 2.32 -13.52
C ARG A 745 8.63 3.20 -13.99
N ASN A 746 7.65 2.62 -14.68
CA ASN A 746 6.57 3.36 -15.32
C ASN A 746 5.64 3.99 -14.27
N GLN A 747 5.25 3.26 -13.24
CA GLN A 747 4.39 3.75 -12.15
C GLN A 747 4.94 5.03 -11.51
N ILE A 748 6.22 5.03 -11.13
CA ILE A 748 6.88 6.17 -10.46
C ILE A 748 7.31 7.30 -11.42
N THR A 749 6.93 7.23 -12.71
CA THR A 749 7.24 8.26 -13.72
C THR A 749 6.02 8.60 -14.59
N LEU A 750 5.83 7.94 -15.73
CA LEU A 750 4.78 8.26 -16.71
C LEU A 750 3.38 7.75 -16.32
N TRP A 751 3.32 6.81 -15.37
CA TRP A 751 2.16 6.08 -14.84
C TRP A 751 1.38 5.23 -15.85
N GLY A 752 1.18 5.72 -17.08
CA GLY A 752 0.67 4.96 -18.22
C GLY A 752 1.67 4.88 -19.38
N PRO A 753 1.30 4.26 -20.50
CA PRO A 753 2.17 4.10 -21.66
C PRO A 753 2.45 5.40 -22.43
N GLN A 754 1.72 6.49 -22.17
CA GLN A 754 1.83 7.77 -22.90
C GLN A 754 1.94 9.00 -21.97
N GLY A 755 2.36 8.82 -20.71
CA GLY A 755 2.40 9.92 -19.72
C GLY A 755 1.02 10.26 -19.14
N ASN A 756 0.11 9.28 -19.11
CA ASN A 756 -1.31 9.47 -18.77
C ASN A 756 -1.55 10.15 -17.42
N ILE A 757 -0.71 9.86 -16.41
CA ILE A 757 -0.72 10.52 -15.09
C ILE A 757 0.71 10.82 -14.67
N GLU A 758 1.44 11.51 -15.56
CA GLU A 758 2.85 11.80 -15.41
C GLU A 758 3.19 12.47 -14.06
N ASP A 759 4.25 11.97 -13.42
CA ASP A 759 4.77 12.36 -12.11
C ASP A 759 3.83 12.13 -10.92
N TYR A 760 2.68 11.44 -11.08
CA TYR A 760 1.75 11.17 -9.96
C TYR A 760 2.41 10.40 -8.83
N ALA A 761 3.06 9.27 -9.12
CA ALA A 761 3.77 8.46 -8.12
C ALA A 761 5.27 8.77 -8.05
N SER A 762 5.68 9.99 -8.42
CA SER A 762 7.09 10.42 -8.37
C SER A 762 7.74 10.15 -7.00
N LYS A 763 9.04 9.89 -7.01
CA LYS A 763 9.86 9.65 -5.81
C LYS A 763 11.11 10.51 -5.85
N GLN A 764 11.56 10.98 -4.70
CA GLN A 764 12.86 11.64 -4.54
C GLN A 764 13.91 10.61 -4.14
N TRP A 765 14.22 9.69 -5.06
CA TRP A 765 15.17 8.59 -4.85
C TRP A 765 16.48 8.78 -5.61
N ALA A 766 17.61 8.40 -5.02
CA ALA A 766 18.89 8.29 -5.71
C ALA A 766 18.82 7.33 -6.90
N GLY A 767 19.53 7.66 -7.97
CA GLY A 767 19.42 7.00 -9.26
C GLY A 767 18.22 7.49 -10.08
N LEU A 768 17.04 7.69 -9.46
CA LEU A 768 15.91 8.36 -10.14
C LEU A 768 16.20 9.86 -10.31
N VAL A 769 16.63 10.55 -9.26
CA VAL A 769 17.07 11.96 -9.34
C VAL A 769 18.22 12.10 -10.35
N GLY A 770 19.27 11.28 -10.20
CA GLY A 770 20.49 11.35 -11.00
C GLY A 770 20.35 10.97 -12.48
N THR A 771 19.38 10.11 -12.86
CA THR A 771 19.22 9.64 -14.25
C THR A 771 17.91 10.03 -14.93
N TYR A 772 16.87 10.43 -14.17
CA TYR A 772 15.59 10.90 -14.70
C TYR A 772 15.50 12.43 -14.56
N TYR A 773 15.28 12.98 -13.36
CA TYR A 773 15.03 14.43 -13.20
C TYR A 773 16.21 15.30 -13.64
N VAL A 774 17.47 14.91 -13.35
CA VAL A 774 18.66 15.64 -13.83
C VAL A 774 18.63 15.84 -15.34
N GLU A 775 18.27 14.81 -16.11
CA GLU A 775 18.20 14.90 -17.57
C GLU A 775 16.96 15.66 -18.06
N ARG A 776 15.80 15.55 -17.38
CA ARG A 776 14.63 16.42 -17.67
C ARG A 776 14.98 17.89 -17.57
N TRP A 777 15.56 18.29 -16.44
CA TRP A 777 15.98 19.68 -16.20
C TRP A 777 17.13 20.09 -17.13
N GLN A 778 18.07 19.20 -17.45
CA GLN A 778 19.15 19.50 -18.38
C GLN A 778 18.63 19.70 -19.82
N GLN A 779 17.65 18.92 -20.27
CA GLN A 779 16.96 19.14 -21.55
C GLN A 779 16.19 20.47 -21.56
N PHE A 780 15.48 20.80 -20.48
CA PHE A 780 14.77 22.08 -20.32
C PHE A 780 15.73 23.28 -20.39
N ILE A 781 16.82 23.27 -19.62
CA ILE A 781 17.85 24.31 -19.63
C ILE A 781 18.43 24.49 -21.05
N ASN A 782 18.65 23.39 -21.78
CA ASN A 782 19.15 23.45 -23.16
C ASN A 782 18.10 24.01 -24.14
N TYR A 783 16.81 23.71 -23.94
CA TYR A 783 15.72 24.29 -24.72
C TYR A 783 15.60 25.81 -24.49
N LEU A 784 15.56 26.25 -23.22
CA LEU A 784 15.59 27.68 -22.86
C LEU A 784 16.83 28.38 -23.42
N ALA A 785 18.00 27.74 -23.36
CA ALA A 785 19.25 28.32 -23.86
C ALA A 785 19.33 28.40 -25.40
N ALA A 786 18.41 27.77 -26.13
CA ALA A 786 18.33 27.79 -27.60
C ALA A 786 17.14 28.60 -28.15
N THR A 787 16.12 28.88 -27.34
CA THR A 787 14.83 29.44 -27.79
C THR A 787 14.53 30.77 -27.09
N LYS A 788 14.21 31.85 -27.82
CA LYS A 788 13.79 33.13 -27.20
C LYS A 788 12.40 32.99 -26.54
N PRO A 789 12.06 33.77 -25.49
CA PRO A 789 10.75 33.66 -24.81
C PRO A 789 9.54 33.78 -25.73
N ALA A 790 9.58 34.65 -26.74
CA ALA A 790 8.51 34.81 -27.73
C ALA A 790 8.30 33.57 -28.65
N ASN A 791 9.22 32.61 -28.62
CA ASN A 791 9.19 31.36 -29.37
C ASN A 791 9.03 30.13 -28.44
N TYR A 792 8.77 30.34 -27.15
CA TYR A 792 8.59 29.26 -26.18
C TYR A 792 7.32 28.45 -26.48
N ASN A 793 7.43 27.12 -26.46
CA ASN A 793 6.33 26.21 -26.73
C ASN A 793 6.45 24.97 -25.81
N GLN A 794 5.64 24.95 -24.74
CA GLN A 794 5.63 23.85 -23.77
C GLN A 794 5.29 22.51 -24.43
N THR A 795 4.28 22.48 -25.31
CA THR A 795 3.82 21.25 -25.97
C THR A 795 4.92 20.63 -26.84
N ALA A 796 5.67 21.45 -27.58
CA ALA A 796 6.78 20.98 -28.41
C ALA A 796 7.99 20.53 -27.58
N PHE A 797 8.24 21.15 -26.42
CA PHE A 797 9.25 20.68 -25.46
C PHE A 797 8.85 19.34 -24.84
N HIS A 798 7.63 19.25 -24.29
CA HIS A 798 7.08 18.06 -23.64
C HIS A 798 6.95 16.87 -24.59
N THR A 799 6.49 17.06 -25.83
CA THR A 799 6.45 16.00 -26.85
C THR A 799 7.83 15.37 -27.09
N LYS A 800 8.90 16.19 -27.06
CA LYS A 800 10.28 15.68 -27.17
C LYS A 800 10.75 15.01 -25.88
N LEU A 801 10.37 15.55 -24.72
CA LEU A 801 10.73 15.01 -23.42
C LEU A 801 10.14 13.60 -23.22
N LEU A 802 8.83 13.45 -23.48
CA LEU A 802 8.08 12.20 -23.36
C LEU A 802 8.66 11.08 -24.23
N ALA A 803 9.17 11.41 -25.41
CA ALA A 803 9.84 10.45 -26.28
C ALA A 803 11.15 9.89 -25.70
N TRP A 804 11.83 10.65 -24.83
CA TRP A 804 13.01 10.20 -24.07
C TRP A 804 12.61 9.55 -22.72
N GLU A 805 11.58 10.06 -22.03
CA GLU A 805 11.07 9.47 -20.78
C GLU A 805 10.53 8.05 -21.02
N THR A 806 9.85 7.84 -22.14
CA THR A 806 9.42 6.51 -22.61
C THR A 806 10.61 5.56 -22.79
N GLN A 807 11.74 6.06 -23.32
CA GLN A 807 12.98 5.27 -23.48
C GLN A 807 13.68 5.02 -22.14
N TRP A 808 13.57 5.93 -21.17
CA TRP A 808 14.07 5.71 -19.80
C TRP A 808 13.26 4.62 -19.09
N GLY A 809 11.93 4.63 -19.20
CA GLY A 809 11.05 3.61 -18.62
C GLY A 809 11.30 2.20 -19.20
N GLN A 810 11.76 2.11 -20.45
CA GLN A 810 12.11 0.85 -21.13
C GLN A 810 13.50 0.30 -20.77
N GLN A 811 14.28 0.95 -19.91
CA GLN A 811 15.61 0.47 -19.51
C GLN A 811 15.55 -0.77 -18.62
N THR A 812 16.46 -1.72 -18.85
CA THR A 812 16.57 -2.95 -18.06
C THR A 812 17.90 -3.04 -17.32
N SER A 813 17.84 -3.16 -16.00
CA SER A 813 18.97 -3.37 -15.10
C SER A 813 19.50 -4.79 -15.23
N THR A 814 20.82 -4.97 -15.30
CA THR A 814 21.41 -6.30 -15.13
C THR A 814 21.27 -6.72 -13.66
N LYS A 815 21.33 -8.03 -13.35
CA LYS A 815 21.28 -8.55 -11.96
C LYS A 815 22.48 -8.12 -11.07
N LYS A 816 23.32 -7.20 -11.54
CA LYS A 816 24.34 -6.48 -10.79
C LYS A 816 24.40 -5.01 -11.24
N ALA A 817 23.31 -4.28 -11.05
CA ALA A 817 23.45 -2.88 -10.66
C ALA A 817 24.24 -2.89 -9.35
N ALA A 818 25.53 -2.54 -9.42
CA ALA A 818 26.38 -2.57 -8.24
C ALA A 818 25.83 -1.56 -7.23
N SER A 819 25.75 -1.94 -5.96
CA SER A 819 25.48 -0.99 -4.88
C SER A 819 26.46 0.17 -5.02
N THR A 820 25.95 1.39 -5.19
CA THR A 820 26.74 2.61 -5.01
C THR A 820 27.28 2.57 -3.59
N GLY A 821 28.54 2.16 -3.44
CA GLY A 821 29.09 1.73 -2.15
C GLY A 821 28.88 2.83 -1.12
N SER A 822 28.08 2.54 -0.08
CA SER A 822 27.43 3.55 0.75
C SER A 822 28.44 4.50 1.34
N SER A 823 28.57 5.67 0.72
CA SER A 823 29.39 6.76 1.22
C SER A 823 28.77 7.23 2.53
N ASP A 824 29.58 7.22 3.60
CA ASP A 824 29.19 7.71 4.93
C ASP A 824 28.40 9.02 4.82
N VAL A 825 27.20 9.04 5.40
CA VAL A 825 26.29 10.18 5.36
C VAL A 825 26.98 11.45 5.83
N ARG A 826 27.83 11.37 6.86
CA ARG A 826 28.59 12.51 7.35
C ARG A 826 29.58 13.01 6.30
N SER A 827 30.34 12.14 5.64
CA SER A 827 31.26 12.52 4.56
C SER A 827 30.56 13.17 3.35
N VAL A 828 29.33 12.79 3.02
CA VAL A 828 28.55 13.42 1.95
C VAL A 828 27.99 14.78 2.40
N LEU A 829 27.51 14.87 3.64
CA LEU A 829 27.07 16.14 4.22
C LEU A 829 28.22 17.14 4.36
N ASP A 830 29.40 16.69 4.77
CA ASP A 830 30.64 17.48 4.83
C ASP A 830 30.97 18.12 3.48
N THR A 831 30.67 17.45 2.36
CA THR A 831 30.84 17.99 1.00
C THR A 831 29.66 18.89 0.59
N THR A 832 28.44 18.51 0.96
CA THR A 832 27.20 19.26 0.72
C THR A 832 27.25 20.64 1.38
N ILE A 833 27.66 20.71 2.65
CA ILE A 833 27.85 21.93 3.43
C ILE A 833 28.98 22.80 2.83
N LYS A 834 30.08 22.21 2.35
CA LYS A 834 31.16 22.96 1.67
C LYS A 834 30.71 23.56 0.33
N THR A 835 29.80 22.90 -0.37
CA THR A 835 29.27 23.35 -1.67
C THR A 835 28.14 24.38 -1.51
N TRP A 836 27.28 24.19 -0.49
CA TRP A 836 26.04 24.93 -0.29
C TRP A 836 25.95 25.64 1.07
N GLY A 837 27.09 26.01 1.68
CA GLY A 837 27.15 26.59 3.02
C GLY A 837 26.43 27.93 3.21
N SER A 838 25.92 28.55 2.14
CA SER A 838 25.00 29.70 2.23
C SER A 838 23.54 29.30 2.47
N LEU A 839 23.17 28.02 2.26
CA LEU A 839 21.86 27.46 2.62
C LEU A 839 21.84 27.01 4.08
N PHE A 840 22.92 26.36 4.53
CA PHE A 840 23.02 25.73 5.84
C PHE A 840 23.58 26.71 6.89
N LYS A 841 22.80 27.04 7.93
CA LYS A 841 23.19 27.97 9.01
C LYS A 841 24.10 27.25 10.04
N LEU A 842 25.37 27.05 9.71
CA LEU A 842 26.39 26.40 10.57
C LEU A 842 27.56 27.35 10.90
#